data_AF-A0A4Y8BRP2-F1
#
_entry.id   AF-A0A4Y8BRP2-F1
#
_cell.length_a   1.000
_cell.length_b   1.000
_cell.length_c   1.000
_cell.angle_alpha   90.00
_cell.angle_beta   90.00
_cell.angle_gamma   90.00
#
_symmetry.space_group_name_H-M   'P 1'
#
loop_
_entity.id
_entity.type
_entity.pdbx_description
1 polymer ?
#
loop_
_entity_poly.entity_id
_entity_poly.type
_entity_poly.pdbx_seq_one_letter_code
_entity_poly.pdbx_strand_id
1 'polypeptide(L)'
;MKIYKNTKILFTISLISSITYATQAIEKNEQEFFIPKHSFTNQEIYDNTLKQFKKLNGTNYYAIKSNTDINDITLFLNNSQNTTPNMNEQNATIEILTPDFTENFKVTSQHGFSVLEKEFKDAIFIPFITTAYVQNANANNNKLILEEGELSSEIYFKPQNIKLPDPKAKNSEIAHNFIITAALVNGGEYAQNNQTIIKNAYINIGANDDYTVSLNGAPYILGAMGINADVISNTLLLESGSMIDIHASIFKKDRYENIIEDEKITHLIGGFTINGLAKNNKLIFNGTNLVTHGTYKAYSANSAAHIIAAYVDVNNNANYDATNNTLEINNLNLGLNFSKASLTYSSVFFAEFWGGKTEQGNALQNKIYIKDLQTLHSYDDSTFIQGSYNFYAGEANKGEANSNEIHIKLDQAFFAHENFTGENIFGFYGGYGTKGANSNIINLENDLTQLDIAQNYKDKINIVAAKTLEGKANFNEIHIKNSLSSLPLFIYGVQKAEFKDKQYFAQEANHNKIYLDTLISARNLSIINEAQNCNNNLISYNNVQSLSEASNISFGSKTIIKALKNANSNTIILNNYSSATPFNEHYIIANEESAYNNIFIDTIAMGTASDKREGNINIIAGLSKNSHHNTLSIKNLNIDEYKNDNAIFIAPSALNLQNNAKSYDNTLYLGGEFNTFENTLVDAISGALMYSEDALKVKLNIAPSLQEFSKNNRLILDTNAKAKMVNNFEHFTFIISDMTMFDSALLDARDLAINLSRQGILQLFAKDGFKVKKGEKIALIHSNHGFVDENGNFIDSELKFKDFFKQFKNNKDNFDYKNFQSLKGNKLESINYELEISKDFTTIYALIK
;
A
#
# COMPACT_ATOMS: atom_id res chain seq x y z
N MET A 1 7.84 14.88 -39.70
CA MET A 1 9.23 15.30 -40.01
C MET A 1 9.21 16.81 -40.32
N LYS A 2 9.43 17.64 -39.30
CA LYS A 2 9.59 19.10 -39.41
C LYS A 2 10.76 19.48 -38.50
N ILE A 3 11.80 20.03 -39.10
CA ILE A 3 13.09 20.36 -38.51
C ILE A 3 12.90 21.64 -37.68
N TYR A 4 13.04 21.55 -36.36
CA TYR A 4 13.17 22.74 -35.51
C TYR A 4 14.64 23.10 -35.37
N LYS A 5 14.96 24.34 -35.76
CA LYS A 5 16.27 24.96 -35.66
C LYS A 5 16.70 25.05 -34.19
N ASN A 6 17.93 24.62 -33.95
CA ASN A 6 18.72 24.93 -32.76
C ASN A 6 18.78 26.45 -32.54
N THR A 7 18.13 26.93 -31.49
CA THR A 7 18.48 28.18 -30.83
C THR A 7 19.03 27.81 -29.46
N LYS A 8 20.37 27.82 -29.35
CA LYS A 8 21.06 27.82 -28.06
C LYS A 8 20.68 29.11 -27.33
N ILE A 9 19.71 29.03 -26.42
CA ILE A 9 19.52 30.05 -25.40
C ILE A 9 20.53 29.71 -24.30
N LEU A 10 21.58 30.53 -24.21
CA LEU A 10 22.47 30.55 -23.05
C LEU A 10 21.59 30.80 -21.82
N PHE A 11 21.50 29.83 -20.92
CA PHE A 11 21.04 30.11 -19.56
C PHE A 11 22.07 31.03 -18.92
N THR A 12 21.71 32.30 -18.79
CA THR A 12 22.40 33.24 -17.92
C THR A 12 22.31 32.71 -16.50
N ILE A 13 23.43 32.27 -15.95
CA ILE A 13 23.65 32.13 -14.51
C ILE A 13 23.46 33.54 -13.94
N SER A 14 22.30 33.80 -13.34
CA SER A 14 22.10 34.99 -12.52
C SER A 14 23.02 34.85 -11.31
N LEU A 15 24.12 35.61 -11.29
CA LEU A 15 24.89 35.83 -10.08
C LEU A 15 23.93 36.35 -9.00
N ILE A 16 23.87 35.62 -7.89
CA ILE A 16 23.19 36.03 -6.66
C ILE A 16 23.92 37.29 -6.16
N SER A 17 23.33 38.46 -6.39
CA SER A 17 23.82 39.71 -5.79
C SER A 17 23.55 39.68 -4.28
N SER A 18 24.63 39.72 -3.50
CA SER A 18 24.73 40.08 -2.08
C SER A 18 23.43 40.11 -1.27
N ILE A 19 23.25 39.05 -0.47
CA ILE A 19 22.16 38.88 0.50
C ILE A 19 22.52 39.65 1.76
N THR A 20 21.78 40.69 2.12
CA THR A 20 21.86 41.34 3.44
C THR A 20 20.45 41.76 3.79
N TYR A 21 19.86 41.28 4.89
CA TYR A 21 18.95 42.07 5.73
C TYR A 21 18.63 41.39 7.09
N ALA A 22 18.75 40.06 7.24
CA ALA A 22 18.45 39.43 8.54
C ALA A 22 19.30 39.98 9.69
N THR A 23 18.74 39.95 10.91
CA THR A 23 19.39 40.50 12.12
C THR A 23 20.13 39.39 12.87
N GLN A 24 21.35 39.68 13.33
CA GLN A 24 22.07 38.73 14.18
C GLN A 24 21.40 38.66 15.56
N ALA A 25 21.17 37.45 16.04
CA ALA A 25 20.70 37.17 17.39
C ALA A 25 21.73 37.62 18.45
N ILE A 26 21.30 37.77 19.69
CA ILE A 26 22.16 38.24 20.78
C ILE A 26 23.13 37.11 21.16
N GLU A 27 24.42 37.36 21.00
CA GLU A 27 25.48 36.47 21.47
C GLU A 27 25.48 36.41 23.01
N LYS A 28 25.39 35.20 23.57
CA LYS A 28 25.59 34.94 25.00
C LYS A 28 27.03 34.51 25.28
N ASN A 29 27.60 33.72 24.38
CA ASN A 29 29.00 33.31 24.33
C ASN A 29 29.36 32.91 22.89
N GLU A 30 30.62 32.54 22.66
CA GLU A 30 31.17 32.22 21.32
C GLU A 30 30.38 31.16 20.52
N GLN A 31 29.53 30.34 21.18
CA GLN A 31 28.78 29.24 20.57
C GLN A 31 27.25 29.34 20.77
N GLU A 32 26.74 30.20 21.64
CA GLU A 32 25.31 30.29 21.99
C GLU A 32 24.72 31.68 21.71
N PHE A 33 23.61 31.70 21.00
CA PHE A 33 22.89 32.92 20.60
C PHE A 33 21.41 32.83 20.96
N PHE A 34 20.78 33.96 21.27
CA PHE A 34 19.37 34.04 21.67
C PHE A 34 18.63 35.08 20.85
N ILE A 35 17.48 34.70 20.32
CA ILE A 35 16.54 35.64 19.71
C ILE A 35 15.97 36.52 20.85
N PRO A 36 16.06 37.85 20.75
CA PRO A 36 15.52 38.74 21.78
C PRO A 36 14.01 38.56 21.92
N LYS A 37 13.49 38.78 23.13
CA LYS A 37 12.05 38.78 23.39
C LYS A 37 11.36 39.77 22.45
N HIS A 38 10.31 39.30 21.77
CA HIS A 38 9.63 40.04 20.73
C HIS A 38 8.13 40.18 21.03
N SER A 39 7.64 41.41 21.04
CA SER A 39 6.25 41.71 21.37
C SER A 39 5.74 42.93 20.61
N PHE A 40 4.45 42.96 20.29
CA PHE A 40 3.78 44.12 19.72
C PHE A 40 2.78 44.73 20.71
N THR A 41 2.84 46.03 20.93
CA THR A 41 1.85 46.77 21.71
C THR A 41 0.58 47.04 20.91
N ASN A 42 -0.54 47.28 21.60
CA ASN A 42 -1.80 47.68 20.95
C ASN A 42 -1.65 48.94 20.06
N GLN A 43 -0.73 49.86 20.38
CA GLN A 43 -0.47 51.07 19.58
C GLN A 43 0.33 50.79 18.30
N GLU A 44 1.13 49.73 18.30
CA GLU A 44 1.92 49.30 17.13
C GLU A 44 1.07 48.52 16.12
N ILE A 45 0.04 47.82 16.58
CA ILE A 45 -0.88 47.05 15.72
C ILE A 45 -2.11 47.85 15.24
N TYR A 46 -2.53 48.89 15.97
CA TYR A 46 -3.73 49.66 15.62
C TYR A 46 -3.56 51.18 15.80
N ASP A 47 -3.94 51.92 14.78
CA ASP A 47 -4.03 53.37 14.82
C ASP A 47 -5.42 53.80 15.32
N ASN A 48 -5.49 54.19 16.60
CA ASN A 48 -6.74 54.66 17.21
C ASN A 48 -7.27 55.96 16.61
N THR A 49 -6.40 56.81 16.03
CA THR A 49 -6.79 58.10 15.44
C THR A 49 -7.38 57.90 14.06
N LEU A 50 -6.72 57.10 13.22
CA LEU A 50 -7.15 56.78 11.85
C LEU A 50 -8.12 55.61 11.78
N LYS A 51 -8.36 54.94 12.91
CA LYS A 51 -9.23 53.76 13.06
C LYS A 51 -8.87 52.61 12.11
N GLN A 52 -7.58 52.36 11.92
CA GLN A 52 -7.07 51.36 10.97
C GLN A 52 -5.98 50.47 11.58
N PHE A 53 -5.91 49.22 11.12
CA PHE A 53 -4.81 48.31 11.46
C PHE A 53 -3.50 48.80 10.84
N LYS A 54 -2.41 48.72 11.60
CA LYS A 54 -1.06 49.02 11.13
C LYS A 54 -0.41 47.73 10.65
N LYS A 55 0.25 47.82 9.49
CA LYS A 55 1.05 46.69 8.99
C LYS A 55 2.28 46.56 9.87
N LEU A 56 2.51 45.36 10.38
CA LEU A 56 3.70 45.06 11.15
C LEU A 56 4.91 44.84 10.25
N ASN A 57 6.05 45.33 10.71
CA ASN A 57 7.36 44.97 10.17
C ASN A 57 7.96 43.97 11.16
N GLY A 58 8.04 42.71 10.74
CA GLY A 58 8.68 41.66 11.53
C GLY A 58 10.21 41.75 11.49
N THR A 59 10.90 40.72 11.96
CA THR A 59 12.36 40.62 11.91
C THR A 59 12.78 39.17 11.71
N ASN A 60 13.70 38.95 10.77
CA ASN A 60 14.33 37.65 10.55
C ASN A 60 15.62 37.55 11.37
N TYR A 61 15.94 36.37 11.89
CA TYR A 61 17.10 36.17 12.78
C TYR A 61 18.09 35.12 12.30
N TYR A 62 19.38 35.38 12.52
CA TYR A 62 20.43 34.37 12.44
C TYR A 62 21.42 34.39 13.60
N ALA A 63 22.10 33.28 13.90
CA ALA A 63 23.19 33.27 14.89
C ALA A 63 24.52 33.72 14.26
N ILE A 64 24.98 33.02 13.22
CA ILE A 64 26.18 33.40 12.47
C ILE A 64 25.90 33.32 10.97
N LYS A 65 26.34 34.36 10.25
CA LYS A 65 26.36 34.41 8.78
C LYS A 65 27.80 34.59 8.30
N SER A 66 28.29 33.67 7.48
CA SER A 66 29.69 33.69 7.02
C SER A 66 29.89 33.12 5.62
N ASN A 67 31.06 33.40 5.02
CA ASN A 67 31.57 32.72 3.83
C ASN A 67 32.66 31.70 4.18
N THR A 68 32.78 31.36 5.47
CA THR A 68 33.69 30.35 6.02
C THR A 68 32.89 29.32 6.80
N ASP A 69 33.53 28.20 7.13
CA ASP A 69 32.88 27.12 7.87
C ASP A 69 32.33 27.61 9.23
N ILE A 70 31.12 27.17 9.57
CA ILE A 70 30.46 27.41 10.85
C ILE A 70 30.22 26.06 11.53
N ASN A 71 30.72 25.90 12.75
CA ASN A 71 30.55 24.66 13.50
C ASN A 71 30.09 24.94 14.94
N ASP A 72 29.29 24.02 15.47
CA ASP A 72 28.92 23.94 16.89
C ASP A 72 28.19 25.19 17.44
N ILE A 73 27.42 25.89 16.60
CA ILE A 73 26.63 27.05 17.01
C ILE A 73 25.22 26.64 17.41
N THR A 74 24.70 27.20 18.49
CA THR A 74 23.33 27.00 18.95
C THR A 74 22.56 28.31 18.98
N LEU A 75 21.37 28.33 18.37
CA LEU A 75 20.40 29.44 18.45
C LEU A 75 19.18 29.00 19.26
N PHE A 76 18.79 29.84 20.22
CA PHE A 76 17.61 29.63 21.06
C PHE A 76 16.52 30.65 20.74
N LEU A 77 15.27 30.18 20.64
CA LEU A 77 14.07 31.01 20.73
C LEU A 77 13.37 30.72 22.06
N ASN A 78 13.22 31.73 22.89
CA ASN A 78 12.43 31.68 24.11
C ASN A 78 11.64 32.99 24.26
N ASN A 79 10.42 32.99 23.72
CA ASN A 79 9.51 34.13 23.71
C ASN A 79 8.22 33.81 24.48
N SER A 80 8.37 33.51 25.78
CA SER A 80 7.25 33.12 26.66
C SER A 80 6.14 34.17 26.73
N GLN A 81 4.89 33.72 26.65
CA GLN A 81 3.74 34.60 26.86
C GLN A 81 3.65 35.05 28.33
N ASN A 82 3.32 36.33 28.57
CA ASN A 82 3.12 36.82 29.95
C ASN A 82 1.86 36.20 30.55
N THR A 83 1.99 35.48 31.67
CA THR A 83 0.91 34.73 32.34
C THR A 83 -0.14 35.61 33.05
N THR A 84 0.09 36.92 33.16
CA THR A 84 -0.86 37.89 33.74
C THR A 84 -0.95 39.18 32.90
N PRO A 85 -1.57 39.16 31.71
CA PRO A 85 -1.81 40.38 30.95
C PRO A 85 -2.90 41.20 31.64
N ASN A 86 -2.62 42.44 32.02
CA ASN A 86 -3.68 43.36 32.44
C ASN A 86 -4.40 43.87 31.18
N MET A 87 -5.39 43.09 30.73
CA MET A 87 -6.11 43.22 29.44
C MET A 87 -6.78 44.59 29.20
N ASN A 88 -6.86 45.45 30.22
CA ASN A 88 -7.49 46.77 30.15
C ASN A 88 -6.49 47.91 29.87
N GLU A 89 -5.18 47.62 29.82
CA GLU A 89 -4.16 48.65 29.62
C GLU A 89 -3.87 48.89 28.13
N GLN A 90 -3.64 50.15 27.75
CA GLN A 90 -3.19 50.53 26.40
C GLN A 90 -1.82 49.92 26.04
N ASN A 91 -1.07 49.45 27.04
CA ASN A 91 0.26 48.86 26.90
C ASN A 91 0.25 47.32 26.94
N ALA A 92 -0.91 46.66 26.84
CA ALA A 92 -0.93 45.21 26.69
C ALA A 92 -0.17 44.80 25.41
N THR A 93 0.68 43.79 25.54
CA THR A 93 1.57 43.30 24.49
C THR A 93 1.12 41.93 23.99
N ILE A 94 1.29 41.70 22.68
CA ILE A 94 1.15 40.41 22.01
C ILE A 94 2.56 39.85 21.80
N GLU A 95 2.89 38.79 22.53
CA GLU A 95 4.21 38.13 22.51
C GLU A 95 4.27 37.14 21.34
N ILE A 96 4.56 37.65 20.14
CA ILE A 96 4.64 36.92 18.87
C ILE A 96 5.85 37.41 18.08
N LEU A 97 6.53 36.51 17.38
CA LEU A 97 7.55 36.86 16.40
C LEU A 97 7.01 36.67 14.97
N THR A 98 7.18 37.69 14.12
CA THR A 98 6.76 37.67 12.71
C THR A 98 7.94 37.92 11.76
N PRO A 99 7.92 37.39 10.53
CA PRO A 99 9.00 37.57 9.57
C PRO A 99 9.03 38.96 8.95
N ASP A 100 10.21 39.40 8.53
CA ASP A 100 10.35 40.49 7.56
C ASP A 100 10.24 39.91 6.14
N PHE A 101 9.16 40.28 5.45
CA PHE A 101 8.83 39.83 4.09
C PHE A 101 9.70 40.48 3.00
N THR A 102 10.40 41.57 3.32
CA THR A 102 11.26 42.27 2.36
C THR A 102 12.57 41.54 2.13
N GLU A 103 13.01 40.73 3.09
CA GLU A 103 14.23 39.95 2.98
C GLU A 103 13.92 38.56 2.43
N ASN A 104 14.31 38.33 1.19
CA ASN A 104 14.10 37.05 0.56
C ASN A 104 15.18 36.76 -0.48
N PHE A 105 15.24 35.50 -0.89
CA PHE A 105 16.03 35.06 -2.02
C PHE A 105 15.19 34.18 -2.93
N LYS A 106 15.60 34.09 -4.20
CA LYS A 106 14.91 33.26 -5.19
C LYS A 106 15.69 31.99 -5.48
N VAL A 107 15.00 30.87 -5.52
CA VAL A 107 15.54 29.62 -6.02
C VAL A 107 14.55 29.04 -7.02
N THR A 108 15.04 28.64 -8.17
CA THR A 108 14.24 27.87 -9.12
C THR A 108 14.12 26.44 -8.58
N SER A 109 12.91 26.00 -8.31
CA SER A 109 12.62 24.65 -7.79
C SER A 109 11.39 24.08 -8.47
N GLN A 110 11.15 22.78 -8.32
CA GLN A 110 9.88 22.20 -8.76
C GLN A 110 8.80 22.64 -7.76
N HIS A 111 7.95 23.57 -8.18
CA HIS A 111 6.77 24.00 -7.43
C HIS A 111 5.52 23.47 -8.13
N GLY A 112 4.90 22.48 -7.50
CA GLY A 112 3.71 21.82 -8.02
C GLY A 112 3.62 20.39 -7.50
N PHE A 113 2.49 20.06 -6.88
CA PHE A 113 2.21 18.74 -6.27
C PHE A 113 2.03 17.62 -7.32
N SER A 114 1.68 17.97 -8.56
CA SER A 114 1.35 16.96 -9.56
C SER A 114 2.60 16.41 -10.25
N VAL A 115 2.78 15.10 -10.19
CA VAL A 115 3.70 14.33 -11.07
C VAL A 115 3.46 14.64 -12.56
N LEU A 116 2.29 15.21 -12.90
CA LEU A 116 1.83 15.49 -14.27
C LEU A 116 2.24 16.88 -14.78
N GLU A 117 2.50 17.85 -13.92
CA GLU A 117 2.85 19.24 -14.28
C GLU A 117 4.09 19.72 -13.49
N LYS A 118 5.26 19.23 -13.91
CA LYS A 118 6.56 19.69 -13.41
C LYS A 118 6.95 21.00 -14.08
N GLU A 119 6.37 22.11 -13.62
CA GLU A 119 6.86 23.43 -13.99
C GLU A 119 7.92 23.89 -12.98
N PHE A 120 9.12 24.19 -13.47
CA PHE A 120 10.11 24.91 -12.69
C PHE A 120 9.65 26.36 -12.53
N LYS A 121 9.53 26.81 -11.29
CA LYS A 121 9.16 28.19 -10.96
C LYS A 121 10.15 28.76 -9.96
N ASP A 122 10.34 30.07 -10.04
CA ASP A 122 11.11 30.78 -9.03
C ASP A 122 10.29 30.86 -7.75
N ALA A 123 10.72 30.14 -6.72
CA ALA A 123 10.21 30.32 -5.38
C ALA A 123 10.93 31.44 -4.65
N ILE A 124 10.18 32.13 -3.81
CA ILE A 124 10.69 33.19 -2.94
C ILE A 124 10.79 32.62 -1.53
N PHE A 125 12.02 32.47 -1.04
CA PHE A 125 12.31 31.97 0.30
C PHE A 125 12.66 33.13 1.23
N ILE A 126 12.06 33.14 2.42
CA ILE A 126 12.37 34.05 3.52
C ILE A 126 13.13 33.24 4.58
N PRO A 127 14.41 33.54 4.86
CA PRO A 127 15.18 32.89 5.91
C PRO A 127 14.77 33.44 7.29
N PHE A 128 13.58 33.07 7.76
CA PHE A 128 12.97 33.65 8.95
C PHE A 128 13.79 33.40 10.22
N ILE A 129 14.16 32.14 10.49
CA ILE A 129 15.04 31.77 11.61
C ILE A 129 16.08 30.78 11.11
N THR A 130 17.36 31.14 11.20
CA THR A 130 18.47 30.31 10.71
C THR A 130 19.64 30.33 11.69
N THR A 131 20.09 29.20 12.23
CA THR A 131 21.27 29.23 13.12
C THR A 131 22.55 29.57 12.34
N ALA A 132 22.94 28.71 11.40
CA ALA A 132 24.11 28.93 10.55
C ALA A 132 23.69 29.27 9.11
N TYR A 133 24.09 30.44 8.62
CA TYR A 133 23.89 30.83 7.22
C TYR A 133 25.24 30.98 6.50
N VAL A 134 25.56 30.03 5.61
CA VAL A 134 26.83 30.03 4.87
C VAL A 134 26.68 30.07 3.35
N GLN A 135 27.68 30.67 2.69
CA GLN A 135 27.85 30.65 1.24
C GLN A 135 29.24 30.11 0.87
N ASN A 136 29.28 29.11 -0.02
CA ASN A 136 30.48 28.41 -0.50
C ASN A 136 31.38 27.88 0.64
N ALA A 137 30.76 27.47 1.75
CA ALA A 137 31.41 26.96 2.95
C ALA A 137 30.49 25.97 3.68
N ASN A 138 31.01 25.32 4.72
CA ASN A 138 30.32 24.24 5.41
C ASN A 138 29.58 24.73 6.67
N ALA A 139 28.49 24.04 7.02
CA ALA A 139 27.82 24.22 8.30
C ALA A 139 27.61 22.86 8.98
N ASN A 140 28.31 22.63 10.10
CA ASN A 140 28.22 21.35 10.81
C ASN A 140 27.87 21.48 12.28
N ASN A 141 27.17 20.50 12.84
CA ASN A 141 26.83 20.40 14.27
C ASN A 141 26.04 21.58 14.85
N ASN A 142 25.42 22.41 14.01
CA ASN A 142 24.66 23.57 14.48
C ASN A 142 23.29 23.14 15.00
N LYS A 143 22.74 23.92 15.93
CA LYS A 143 21.49 23.61 16.63
C LYS A 143 20.53 24.78 16.63
N LEU A 144 19.28 24.54 16.25
CA LEU A 144 18.17 25.45 16.49
C LEU A 144 17.25 24.85 17.55
N ILE A 145 17.07 25.53 18.68
CA ILE A 145 16.20 25.08 19.76
C ILE A 145 15.06 26.10 19.94
N LEU A 146 13.84 25.67 19.60
CA LEU A 146 12.62 26.46 19.86
C LEU A 146 12.05 26.03 21.21
N GLU A 147 12.32 26.82 22.26
CA GLU A 147 11.91 26.51 23.63
C GLU A 147 10.46 26.85 23.90
N GLU A 148 10.10 28.11 23.70
CA GLU A 148 8.76 28.63 23.95
C GLU A 148 8.49 29.83 23.05
N GLY A 149 7.22 30.04 22.72
CA GLY A 149 6.77 31.24 22.01
C GLY A 149 6.06 30.93 20.70
N GLU A 150 5.32 31.91 20.21
CA GLU A 150 4.56 31.80 18.96
C GLU A 150 5.29 32.47 17.80
N LEU A 151 5.46 31.69 16.73
CA LEU A 151 5.91 32.16 15.43
C LEU A 151 4.70 32.34 14.52
N SER A 152 4.53 33.52 13.92
CA SER A 152 3.38 33.81 13.06
C SER A 152 3.77 34.51 11.75
N SER A 153 3.04 34.20 10.68
CA SER A 153 3.14 34.96 9.41
C SER A 153 2.12 36.09 9.30
N GLU A 154 1.30 36.33 10.33
CA GLU A 154 0.30 37.39 10.28
C GLU A 154 0.98 38.78 10.34
N ILE A 155 0.51 39.74 9.52
CA ILE A 155 1.06 41.11 9.48
C ILE A 155 0.11 42.17 10.03
N TYR A 156 -1.13 41.80 10.34
CA TYR A 156 -2.15 42.61 10.99
C TYR A 156 -2.75 41.85 12.17
N PHE A 157 -2.60 42.38 13.38
CA PHE A 157 -3.20 41.77 14.59
C PHE A 157 -4.31 42.64 15.17
N LYS A 158 -5.24 41.97 15.84
CA LYS A 158 -6.29 42.61 16.60
C LYS A 158 -5.81 43.04 17.99
N PRO A 159 -6.04 44.31 18.40
CA PRO A 159 -5.83 44.73 19.77
C PRO A 159 -6.63 43.88 20.76
N GLN A 160 -5.96 43.41 21.81
CA GLN A 160 -6.58 42.56 22.83
C GLN A 160 -7.68 43.31 23.62
N ASN A 161 -7.60 44.64 23.70
CA ASN A 161 -8.45 45.50 24.51
C ASN A 161 -9.59 46.20 23.75
N ILE A 162 -9.67 46.07 22.42
CA ILE A 162 -10.68 46.75 21.60
C ILE A 162 -11.46 45.74 20.77
N LYS A 163 -12.79 45.77 20.86
CA LYS A 163 -13.67 45.00 19.98
C LYS A 163 -13.73 45.64 18.59
N LEU A 164 -12.87 45.19 17.69
CA LEU A 164 -12.86 45.59 16.28
C LEU A 164 -13.39 44.46 15.39
N PRO A 165 -13.89 44.76 14.18
CA PRO A 165 -13.98 43.75 13.13
C PRO A 165 -12.56 43.28 12.77
N ASP A 166 -12.47 42.09 12.21
CA ASP A 166 -11.18 41.49 11.88
C ASP A 166 -10.46 42.27 10.75
N PRO A 167 -9.11 42.21 10.69
CA PRO A 167 -8.37 42.85 9.61
C PRO A 167 -8.86 42.35 8.26
N LYS A 168 -9.02 43.25 7.30
CA LYS A 168 -9.32 42.84 5.92
C LYS A 168 -8.02 42.50 5.22
N ALA A 169 -7.88 41.26 4.76
CA ALA A 169 -6.77 40.87 3.91
C ALA A 169 -6.72 41.75 2.66
N LYS A 170 -5.52 42.20 2.30
CA LYS A 170 -5.22 42.57 0.92
C LYS A 170 -4.65 41.33 0.28
N ASN A 171 -5.28 40.82 -0.79
CA ASN A 171 -4.76 39.69 -1.55
C ASN A 171 -3.30 39.97 -1.92
N SER A 172 -2.38 39.31 -1.21
CA SER A 172 -1.00 39.20 -1.61
C SER A 172 -0.95 38.13 -2.69
N GLU A 173 -0.69 38.50 -3.94
CA GLU A 173 -0.48 37.54 -5.03
C GLU A 173 0.82 36.74 -4.87
N ILE A 174 1.69 37.09 -3.91
CA ILE A 174 3.00 36.48 -3.72
C ILE A 174 2.93 35.40 -2.64
N ALA A 175 3.20 34.15 -3.02
CA ALA A 175 3.40 33.03 -2.11
C ALA A 175 4.86 33.01 -1.60
N HIS A 176 5.05 33.14 -0.30
CA HIS A 176 6.37 33.08 0.34
C HIS A 176 6.64 31.72 0.98
N ASN A 177 7.88 31.26 0.95
CA ASN A 177 8.33 30.06 1.65
C ASN A 177 9.14 30.47 2.90
N PHE A 178 8.62 30.22 4.10
CA PHE A 178 9.25 30.64 5.35
C PHE A 178 10.18 29.54 5.87
N ILE A 179 11.49 29.81 5.92
CA ILE A 179 12.49 28.83 6.38
C ILE A 179 12.74 29.03 7.88
N ILE A 180 12.57 27.95 8.64
CA ILE A 180 12.99 27.82 10.04
C ILE A 180 13.95 26.64 10.10
N THR A 181 15.24 26.87 10.35
CA THR A 181 16.24 25.81 10.25
C THR A 181 17.52 26.01 11.08
N ALA A 182 18.21 24.91 11.40
CA ALA A 182 19.54 24.97 12.02
C ALA A 182 20.65 25.34 11.01
N ALA A 183 20.47 25.08 9.72
CA ALA A 183 21.47 25.46 8.72
C ALA A 183 20.85 25.78 7.36
N LEU A 184 21.29 26.89 6.76
CA LEU A 184 21.02 27.26 5.37
C LEU A 184 22.35 27.45 4.64
N VAL A 185 22.61 26.62 3.63
CA VAL A 185 23.88 26.63 2.92
C VAL A 185 23.69 26.68 1.41
N ASN A 186 24.54 27.44 0.74
CA ASN A 186 24.62 27.49 -0.71
C ASN A 186 26.04 27.18 -1.20
N GLY A 187 26.23 26.07 -1.93
CA GLY A 187 27.51 25.72 -2.58
C GLY A 187 28.62 25.13 -1.70
N GLY A 188 28.30 24.46 -0.57
CA GLY A 188 29.25 23.83 0.37
C GLY A 188 28.86 22.38 0.76
N GLU A 189 29.15 21.91 1.98
CA GLU A 189 28.63 20.65 2.54
C GLU A 189 28.04 20.87 3.94
N TYR A 190 27.05 20.07 4.36
CA TYR A 190 26.40 20.23 5.67
C TYR A 190 26.13 18.89 6.33
N ALA A 191 26.70 18.74 7.52
CA ALA A 191 26.62 17.52 8.30
C ALA A 191 26.10 17.77 9.73
N GLN A 192 25.22 16.90 10.22
CA GLN A 192 24.92 16.77 11.65
C GLN A 192 24.26 18.00 12.31
N ASN A 193 23.57 18.86 11.54
CA ASN A 193 22.79 19.97 12.10
C ASN A 193 21.45 19.46 12.65
N ASN A 194 21.00 20.02 13.76
CA ASN A 194 19.81 19.54 14.45
C ASN A 194 18.88 20.70 14.80
N GLN A 195 17.62 20.60 14.39
CA GLN A 195 16.55 21.43 14.93
C GLN A 195 15.78 20.63 15.97
N THR A 196 15.52 21.23 17.12
CA THR A 196 14.66 20.68 18.17
C THR A 196 13.57 21.67 18.51
N ILE A 197 12.32 21.21 18.44
CA ILE A 197 11.15 21.98 18.87
C ILE A 197 10.63 21.35 20.14
N ILE A 198 10.72 22.09 21.25
CA ILE A 198 10.36 21.60 22.57
C ILE A 198 9.07 22.26 23.09
N LYS A 199 8.70 21.86 24.31
CA LYS A 199 7.42 22.14 24.96
C LYS A 199 7.09 23.64 25.03
N ASN A 200 5.90 24.01 24.56
CA ASN A 200 5.34 25.38 24.48
C ASN A 200 5.80 26.23 23.28
N ALA A 201 6.66 25.70 22.39
CA ALA A 201 6.86 26.32 21.08
C ALA A 201 5.64 26.06 20.18
N TYR A 202 5.13 27.14 19.57
CA TYR A 202 3.96 27.13 18.72
C TYR A 202 4.27 27.77 17.37
N ILE A 203 4.13 27.00 16.29
CA ILE A 203 4.38 27.50 14.93
C ILE A 203 3.03 27.66 14.21
N ASN A 204 2.63 28.91 14.02
CA ASN A 204 1.37 29.37 13.42
C ASN A 204 1.66 30.22 12.17
N ILE A 205 2.31 29.60 11.19
CA ILE A 205 2.79 30.26 9.97
C ILE A 205 1.99 29.72 8.79
N GLY A 206 1.77 30.59 7.80
CA GLY A 206 1.20 30.23 6.51
C GLY A 206 -0.25 30.68 6.34
N ALA A 207 -0.84 31.44 7.27
CA ALA A 207 -2.21 31.95 7.17
C ALA A 207 -2.29 33.47 7.01
N ASN A 208 -3.33 33.90 6.30
CA ASN A 208 -3.75 35.30 6.16
C ASN A 208 -4.46 35.82 7.42
N ASP A 209 -4.29 37.11 7.65
CA ASP A 209 -4.72 37.87 8.83
C ASP A 209 -6.24 38.12 8.96
N ASP A 210 -7.05 37.61 8.02
CA ASP A 210 -8.48 37.90 7.95
C ASP A 210 -9.36 36.89 8.70
N TYR A 211 -8.75 36.01 9.49
CA TYR A 211 -9.41 34.90 10.20
C TYR A 211 -10.23 33.97 9.29
N THR A 212 -10.13 34.12 7.96
CA THR A 212 -10.57 33.10 7.00
C THR A 212 -9.56 31.96 6.91
N VAL A 213 -8.35 32.19 7.44
CA VAL A 213 -7.24 31.22 7.54
C VAL A 213 -6.77 30.75 6.15
N SER A 214 -6.95 31.60 5.13
CA SER A 214 -6.48 31.33 3.77
C SER A 214 -4.95 31.32 3.73
N LEU A 215 -4.35 30.40 2.97
CA LEU A 215 -2.90 30.24 2.92
C LEU A 215 -2.18 31.47 2.34
N ASN A 216 -1.19 32.03 3.05
CA ASN A 216 -0.39 33.19 2.65
C ASN A 216 1.07 32.84 2.24
N GLY A 217 1.51 31.62 2.52
CA GLY A 217 2.83 31.10 2.21
C GLY A 217 3.04 29.71 2.83
N ALA A 218 4.08 29.00 2.39
CA ALA A 218 4.43 27.67 2.90
C ALA A 218 5.44 27.75 4.06
N PRO A 219 5.14 27.19 5.24
CA PRO A 219 6.14 26.93 6.27
C PRO A 219 7.08 25.79 5.86
N TYR A 220 8.39 26.03 5.94
CA TYR A 220 9.45 25.03 5.80
C TYR A 220 10.19 24.93 7.15
N ILE A 221 9.84 23.92 7.94
CA ILE A 221 10.45 23.62 9.23
C ILE A 221 11.46 22.49 9.00
N LEU A 222 12.76 22.79 9.12
CA LEU A 222 13.81 21.97 8.54
C LEU A 222 14.99 21.73 9.49
N GLY A 223 15.46 20.48 9.60
CA GLY A 223 16.76 20.22 10.24
C GLY A 223 17.90 20.97 9.54
N ALA A 224 17.95 20.91 8.20
CA ALA A 224 18.83 21.74 7.36
C ALA A 224 18.26 21.96 5.95
N MET A 225 18.61 23.09 5.33
CA MET A 225 18.35 23.39 3.92
C MET A 225 19.63 23.61 3.13
N GLY A 226 19.66 22.99 1.95
CA GLY A 226 20.76 23.03 1.02
C GLY A 226 20.43 23.52 -0.37
N ILE A 227 21.31 24.36 -0.94
CA ILE A 227 21.26 24.78 -2.34
C ILE A 227 22.59 24.44 -3.00
N ASN A 228 22.53 23.65 -4.06
CA ASN A 228 23.69 23.08 -4.77
C ASN A 228 24.67 22.38 -3.83
N ALA A 229 24.17 21.64 -2.84
CA ALA A 229 25.02 20.97 -1.89
C ALA A 229 24.28 19.90 -1.05
N ASP A 230 25.06 19.05 -0.38
CA ASP A 230 24.56 17.79 0.19
C ASP A 230 24.07 17.93 1.64
N VAL A 231 22.87 17.43 1.95
CA VAL A 231 22.31 17.32 3.32
C VAL A 231 22.64 15.97 3.93
N ILE A 232 23.56 15.93 4.89
CA ILE A 232 24.03 14.70 5.53
C ILE A 232 23.72 14.69 7.02
N SER A 233 23.07 13.63 7.52
CA SER A 233 22.90 13.37 8.96
C SER A 233 22.22 14.50 9.74
N ASN A 234 21.37 15.31 9.11
CA ASN A 234 20.63 16.37 9.79
C ASN A 234 19.35 15.82 10.43
N THR A 235 18.89 16.42 11.53
CA THR A 235 17.71 15.98 12.25
C THR A 235 16.73 17.12 12.49
N LEU A 236 15.44 16.87 12.25
CA LEU A 236 14.35 17.62 12.84
C LEU A 236 13.69 16.76 13.93
N LEU A 237 13.75 17.21 15.17
CA LEU A 237 13.19 16.54 16.34
C LEU A 237 12.04 17.37 16.92
N LEU A 238 10.87 16.78 17.00
CA LEU A 238 9.65 17.39 17.52
C LEU A 238 9.26 16.68 18.82
N GLU A 239 9.43 17.37 19.94
CA GLU A 239 9.24 16.82 21.29
C GLU A 239 7.82 17.06 21.82
N SER A 240 7.47 16.32 22.87
CA SER A 240 6.15 16.39 23.49
C SER A 240 5.79 17.82 23.93
N GLY A 241 4.58 18.25 23.58
CA GLY A 241 4.07 19.59 23.91
C GLY A 241 4.47 20.69 22.93
N SER A 242 5.15 20.37 21.83
CA SER A 242 5.24 21.25 20.66
C SER A 242 3.94 21.25 19.86
N MET A 243 3.60 22.38 19.25
CA MET A 243 2.39 22.56 18.44
C MET A 243 2.72 23.19 17.10
N ILE A 244 2.17 22.64 16.02
CA ILE A 244 2.31 23.16 14.66
C ILE A 244 0.92 23.28 14.06
N ASP A 245 0.54 24.50 13.70
CA ASP A 245 -0.73 24.80 13.05
C ASP A 245 -0.65 24.42 11.57
N ILE A 246 -1.62 23.63 11.11
CA ILE A 246 -1.80 23.26 9.71
C ILE A 246 -3.10 23.90 9.24
N HIS A 247 -2.95 24.98 8.47
CA HIS A 247 -4.08 25.76 7.99
C HIS A 247 -4.84 25.07 6.86
N ALA A 248 -6.14 25.37 6.75
CA ALA A 248 -6.99 24.79 5.73
C ALA A 248 -6.51 25.14 4.32
N SER A 249 -6.37 24.13 3.47
CA SER A 249 -5.90 24.26 2.09
C SER A 249 -7.03 24.03 1.10
N ILE A 250 -6.99 24.76 -0.03
CA ILE A 250 -7.90 24.54 -1.15
C ILE A 250 -7.26 23.51 -2.07
N PHE A 251 -7.98 22.43 -2.35
CA PHE A 251 -7.55 21.45 -3.32
C PHE A 251 -8.25 21.70 -4.65
N LYS A 252 -7.51 21.48 -5.73
CA LYS A 252 -8.09 21.38 -7.07
C LYS A 252 -8.11 19.93 -7.48
N LYS A 253 -9.07 19.55 -8.31
CA LYS A 253 -8.96 18.28 -9.02
C LYS A 253 -8.30 18.53 -10.36
N ASP A 254 -7.33 17.70 -10.70
CA ASP A 254 -6.80 17.67 -12.06
C ASP A 254 -7.86 17.08 -13.02
N ARG A 255 -7.54 17.04 -14.31
CA ARG A 255 -8.40 16.43 -15.34
C ARG A 255 -8.65 14.92 -15.14
N TYR A 256 -7.98 14.31 -14.17
CA TYR A 256 -8.05 12.90 -13.81
C TYR A 256 -8.68 12.70 -12.42
N GLU A 257 -9.32 13.74 -11.88
CA GLU A 257 -9.94 13.74 -10.56
C GLU A 257 -8.95 13.56 -9.38
N ASN A 258 -7.64 13.61 -9.62
CA ASN A 258 -6.65 13.58 -8.55
C ASN A 258 -6.66 14.92 -7.82
N ILE A 259 -6.56 14.84 -6.50
CA ILE A 259 -6.42 16.00 -5.62
C ILE A 259 -5.02 16.60 -5.88
N ILE A 260 -5.00 17.85 -6.34
CA ILE A 260 -3.82 18.72 -6.39
C ILE A 260 -3.90 19.63 -5.17
N GLU A 261 -2.92 19.48 -4.28
CA GLU A 261 -2.78 20.31 -3.09
C GLU A 261 -2.22 21.70 -3.43
N ASP A 262 -2.50 22.68 -2.57
CA ASP A 262 -1.95 24.03 -2.66
C ASP A 262 -0.43 23.97 -2.41
N GLU A 263 0.37 24.71 -3.19
CA GLU A 263 1.83 24.74 -3.02
C GLU A 263 2.27 25.40 -1.69
N LYS A 264 1.34 26.07 -1.00
CA LYS A 264 1.56 26.78 0.27
C LYS A 264 1.32 25.93 1.51
N ILE A 265 1.22 24.61 1.38
CA ILE A 265 1.06 23.71 2.54
C ILE A 265 2.31 23.69 3.43
N THR A 266 2.19 23.09 4.62
CA THR A 266 3.30 22.96 5.56
C THR A 266 4.25 21.83 5.18
N HIS A 267 5.55 22.08 5.30
CA HIS A 267 6.61 21.10 5.07
C HIS A 267 7.46 20.90 6.34
N LEU A 268 7.47 19.68 6.86
CA LEU A 268 8.32 19.23 7.96
C LEU A 268 9.40 18.32 7.38
N ILE A 269 10.68 18.75 7.40
CA ILE A 269 11.75 18.00 6.71
C ILE A 269 12.99 17.81 7.58
N GLY A 270 13.53 16.60 7.65
CA GLY A 270 14.82 16.33 8.29
C GLY A 270 15.99 17.01 7.56
N GLY A 271 16.14 16.73 6.26
CA GLY A 271 17.07 17.43 5.37
C GLY A 271 16.46 17.73 4.01
N PHE A 272 16.53 18.99 3.56
CA PHE A 272 16.05 19.41 2.25
C PHE A 272 17.22 19.93 1.41
N THR A 273 17.35 19.48 0.17
CA THR A 273 18.34 20.00 -0.76
C THR A 273 17.76 20.22 -2.16
N ILE A 274 18.26 21.27 -2.81
CA ILE A 274 18.09 21.53 -4.23
C ILE A 274 19.44 21.28 -4.90
N ASN A 275 19.51 20.35 -5.84
CA ASN A 275 20.74 19.93 -6.54
C ASN A 275 21.85 19.39 -5.62
N GLY A 276 21.51 18.51 -4.69
CA GLY A 276 22.48 17.82 -3.84
C GLY A 276 21.94 16.49 -3.34
N LEU A 277 22.81 15.67 -2.75
CA LEU A 277 22.46 14.38 -2.15
C LEU A 277 21.80 14.58 -0.78
N ALA A 278 20.92 13.65 -0.40
CA ALA A 278 20.38 13.59 0.94
C ALA A 278 20.68 12.24 1.59
N LYS A 279 21.47 12.24 2.66
CA LYS A 279 21.95 10.99 3.27
C LYS A 279 21.83 10.99 4.78
N ASN A 280 21.34 9.90 5.37
CA ASN A 280 21.29 9.69 6.83
C ASN A 280 20.49 10.74 7.63
N ASN A 281 19.64 11.54 7.00
CA ASN A 281 18.83 12.55 7.68
C ASN A 281 17.67 11.90 8.44
N LYS A 282 17.16 12.60 9.45
CA LYS A 282 16.12 12.12 10.33
C LYS A 282 15.01 13.14 10.57
N LEU A 283 13.78 12.63 10.69
CA LEU A 283 12.64 13.34 11.23
C LEU A 283 12.00 12.49 12.32
N ILE A 284 11.84 13.04 13.51
CA ILE A 284 11.39 12.31 14.70
C ILE A 284 10.22 13.04 15.37
N PHE A 285 9.11 12.34 15.59
CA PHE A 285 7.97 12.80 16.36
C PHE A 285 7.87 12.07 17.71
N ASN A 286 8.00 12.83 18.80
CA ASN A 286 7.95 12.36 20.19
C ASN A 286 6.76 12.99 20.96
N GLY A 287 5.56 12.99 20.38
CA GLY A 287 4.34 13.45 21.03
C GLY A 287 3.93 14.89 20.70
N THR A 288 4.28 15.37 19.51
CA THR A 288 3.88 16.67 18.96
C THR A 288 2.39 16.70 18.59
N ASN A 289 1.78 17.88 18.68
CA ASN A 289 0.42 18.11 18.19
C ASN A 289 0.44 18.82 16.84
N LEU A 290 -0.15 18.20 15.82
CA LEU A 290 -0.48 18.87 14.56
C LEU A 290 -1.92 19.37 14.68
N VAL A 291 -2.08 20.69 14.71
CA VAL A 291 -3.35 21.35 15.01
C VAL A 291 -3.94 21.87 13.70
N THR A 292 -5.07 21.33 13.26
CA THR A 292 -5.72 21.88 12.06
C THR A 292 -6.53 23.10 12.43
N HIS A 293 -6.38 24.14 11.63
CA HIS A 293 -7.07 25.39 11.87
C HIS A 293 -8.27 25.52 10.93
N GLY A 294 -9.46 25.38 11.50
CA GLY A 294 -10.72 25.45 10.79
C GLY A 294 -11.09 26.85 10.34
N THR A 295 -11.68 26.96 9.15
CA THR A 295 -12.10 28.26 8.60
C THR A 295 -13.31 28.85 9.33
N TYR A 296 -13.31 30.17 9.52
CA TYR A 296 -14.38 30.87 10.24
C TYR A 296 -15.75 30.69 9.55
N LYS A 297 -16.77 30.32 10.34
CA LYS A 297 -18.16 30.01 9.91
C LYS A 297 -18.31 28.77 9.02
N ALA A 298 -17.27 27.95 8.86
CA ALA A 298 -17.41 26.66 8.20
C ALA A 298 -17.92 25.57 9.17
N TYR A 299 -18.42 24.49 8.59
CA TYR A 299 -18.78 23.24 9.29
C TYR A 299 -17.74 22.14 9.05
N SER A 300 -16.79 22.37 8.13
CA SER A 300 -15.69 21.47 7.90
C SER A 300 -14.47 22.15 7.30
N ALA A 301 -13.31 21.51 7.41
CA ALA A 301 -12.06 21.91 6.76
C ALA A 301 -11.22 20.72 6.33
N ASN A 302 -10.49 20.91 5.23
CA ASN A 302 -9.41 20.03 4.82
C ASN A 302 -8.08 20.76 4.97
N SER A 303 -7.07 20.05 5.43
CA SER A 303 -5.71 20.56 5.61
C SER A 303 -4.72 19.51 5.11
N ALA A 304 -3.53 19.95 4.68
CA ALA A 304 -2.50 19.07 4.17
C ALA A 304 -1.10 19.45 4.63
N ALA A 305 -0.23 18.45 4.75
CA ALA A 305 1.19 18.64 5.05
C ALA A 305 2.08 17.58 4.39
N HIS A 306 3.32 17.97 4.12
CA HIS A 306 4.40 17.05 3.76
C HIS A 306 5.30 16.79 4.96
N ILE A 307 5.55 15.51 5.22
CA ILE A 307 6.36 15.06 6.36
C ILE A 307 7.47 14.15 5.83
N ILE A 308 8.70 14.65 5.75
CA ILE A 308 9.75 14.02 4.94
C ILE A 308 11.04 13.90 5.75
N ALA A 309 11.63 12.71 5.91
CA ALA A 309 12.96 12.63 6.51
C ALA A 309 14.05 13.24 5.61
N ALA A 310 13.94 13.06 4.29
CA ALA A 310 14.82 13.72 3.32
C ALA A 310 14.16 14.01 1.96
N TYR A 311 14.35 15.22 1.45
CA TYR A 311 13.85 15.64 0.14
C TYR A 311 14.98 16.19 -0.74
N VAL A 312 15.07 15.65 -1.95
CA VAL A 312 16.01 16.05 -3.00
C VAL A 312 15.23 16.60 -4.19
N ASP A 313 15.23 17.92 -4.34
CA ASP A 313 14.75 18.60 -5.54
C ASP A 313 15.91 18.78 -6.54
N VAL A 314 15.60 18.76 -7.83
CA VAL A 314 16.58 18.81 -8.92
C VAL A 314 16.08 19.70 -10.04
N ASN A 315 16.86 20.75 -10.35
CA ASN A 315 16.63 21.65 -11.48
C ASN A 315 17.74 21.62 -12.54
N ASN A 316 18.88 21.00 -12.25
CA ASN A 316 20.05 20.97 -13.14
C ASN A 316 20.15 19.71 -14.01
N ASN A 317 19.16 18.80 -13.92
CA ASN A 317 19.12 17.50 -14.59
C ASN A 317 20.24 16.51 -14.21
N ALA A 318 21.01 16.75 -13.14
CA ALA A 318 21.89 15.72 -12.58
C ALA A 318 21.09 14.72 -11.74
N ASN A 319 21.72 13.61 -11.37
CA ASN A 319 21.09 12.61 -10.49
C ASN A 319 21.62 12.80 -9.08
N TYR A 320 20.70 12.93 -8.13
CA TYR A 320 20.99 13.04 -6.72
C TYR A 320 20.09 12.10 -5.91
N ASP A 321 20.73 11.30 -5.06
CA ASP A 321 20.08 10.21 -4.35
C ASP A 321 19.62 10.65 -2.94
N ALA A 322 18.51 10.07 -2.49
CA ALA A 322 18.03 10.09 -1.12
C ALA A 322 18.33 8.72 -0.48
N THR A 323 19.37 8.64 0.36
CA THR A 323 19.91 7.37 0.87
C THR A 323 19.90 7.26 2.39
N ASN A 324 19.38 6.15 2.91
CA ASN A 324 19.45 5.77 4.33
C ASN A 324 18.88 6.82 5.30
N ASN A 325 17.85 7.55 4.89
CA ASN A 325 17.16 8.52 5.73
C ASN A 325 16.08 7.82 6.57
N THR A 326 15.69 8.39 7.70
CA THR A 326 14.78 7.74 8.64
C THR A 326 13.71 8.68 9.16
N LEU A 327 12.44 8.28 9.01
CA LEU A 327 11.30 8.90 9.67
C LEU A 327 10.88 8.02 10.86
N GLU A 328 10.84 8.59 12.06
CA GLU A 328 10.43 7.90 13.29
C GLU A 328 9.20 8.60 13.89
N ILE A 329 8.07 7.89 13.93
CA ILE A 329 6.82 8.36 14.55
C ILE A 329 6.62 7.56 15.84
N ASN A 330 7.20 8.06 16.93
CA ASN A 330 7.05 7.43 18.24
C ASN A 330 5.70 7.76 18.87
N ASN A 331 5.24 9.00 18.68
CA ASN A 331 3.89 9.47 19.00
C ASN A 331 3.59 10.74 18.19
N LEU A 332 2.43 10.81 17.52
CA LEU A 332 1.94 11.99 16.82
C LEU A 332 0.45 12.21 17.12
N ASN A 333 0.11 13.38 17.63
CA ASN A 333 -1.25 13.74 18.04
C ASN A 333 -1.89 14.71 17.04
N LEU A 334 -3.22 14.67 17.00
CA LEU A 334 -4.06 15.58 16.23
C LEU A 334 -4.78 16.55 17.15
N GLY A 335 -4.85 17.81 16.73
CA GLY A 335 -5.64 18.85 17.37
C GLY A 335 -6.50 19.59 16.34
N LEU A 336 -7.53 20.28 16.84
CA LEU A 336 -8.40 21.12 16.04
C LEU A 336 -8.57 22.48 16.74
N ASN A 337 -8.29 23.55 16.00
CA ASN A 337 -8.62 24.91 16.39
C ASN A 337 -9.76 25.42 15.50
N PHE A 338 -10.91 25.74 16.09
CA PHE A 338 -12.12 26.14 15.35
C PHE A 338 -12.91 27.23 16.05
N SER A 339 -13.69 27.98 15.27
CA SER A 339 -14.59 29.01 15.80
C SER A 339 -15.78 28.39 16.53
N LYS A 340 -15.97 28.73 17.81
CA LYS A 340 -17.08 28.28 18.67
C LYS A 340 -18.50 28.62 18.18
N ALA A 341 -18.64 29.31 17.04
CA ALA A 341 -19.94 29.64 16.47
C ALA A 341 -20.66 28.43 15.82
N SER A 342 -19.93 27.37 15.50
CA SER A 342 -20.49 26.15 14.90
C SER A 342 -20.80 25.10 15.99
N LEU A 343 -22.04 24.58 16.01
CA LEU A 343 -22.47 23.51 16.93
C LEU A 343 -21.84 22.14 16.60
N THR A 344 -21.36 21.96 15.37
CA THR A 344 -20.79 20.72 14.82
C THR A 344 -19.64 21.07 13.88
N TYR A 345 -18.48 20.39 13.95
CA TYR A 345 -17.33 20.67 13.08
C TYR A 345 -16.48 19.43 12.76
N SER A 346 -16.30 19.09 11.48
CA SER A 346 -15.44 17.97 11.09
C SER A 346 -14.23 18.41 10.26
N SER A 347 -13.04 17.92 10.59
CA SER A 347 -11.83 18.20 9.80
C SER A 347 -11.18 16.92 9.31
N VAL A 348 -10.65 16.95 8.08
CA VAL A 348 -9.76 15.90 7.57
C VAL A 348 -8.35 16.49 7.36
N PHE A 349 -7.37 15.81 7.95
CA PHE A 349 -5.95 16.10 7.80
C PHE A 349 -5.33 15.06 6.87
N PHE A 350 -4.90 15.51 5.70
CA PHE A 350 -4.16 14.70 4.75
C PHE A 350 -2.66 14.88 4.98
N ALA A 351 -1.92 13.79 5.07
CA ALA A 351 -0.47 13.89 5.11
C ALA A 351 0.20 12.81 4.28
N GLU A 352 1.21 13.24 3.53
CA GLU A 352 2.12 12.35 2.86
C GLU A 352 3.45 12.31 3.64
N PHE A 353 3.86 11.10 3.98
CA PHE A 353 5.04 10.80 4.77
C PHE A 353 6.09 10.12 3.91
N TRP A 354 7.34 10.58 3.97
CA TRP A 354 8.43 9.97 3.23
C TRP A 354 9.65 9.65 4.10
N GLY A 355 10.21 8.46 3.91
CA GLY A 355 11.56 8.14 4.37
C GLY A 355 12.60 8.88 3.52
N GLY A 356 12.47 8.84 2.20
CA GLY A 356 13.30 9.63 1.29
C GLY A 356 12.62 9.85 -0.06
N LYS A 357 12.70 11.09 -0.58
CA LYS A 357 12.13 11.48 -1.86
C LYS A 357 13.17 12.16 -2.74
N THR A 358 13.24 11.78 -4.01
CA THR A 358 14.07 12.44 -5.02
C THR A 358 13.34 12.69 -6.33
N GLU A 359 13.46 13.92 -6.84
CA GLU A 359 12.93 14.29 -8.15
C GLU A 359 13.72 13.67 -9.31
N GLN A 360 15.02 13.45 -9.11
CA GLN A 360 15.89 12.80 -10.07
C GLN A 360 17.12 12.19 -9.40
N GLY A 361 17.21 10.86 -9.47
CA GLY A 361 18.14 10.03 -8.72
C GLY A 361 17.39 8.86 -8.08
N ASN A 362 17.99 8.18 -7.12
CA ASN A 362 17.44 6.99 -6.47
C ASN A 362 17.03 7.25 -5.02
N ALA A 363 16.00 6.55 -4.55
CA ALA A 363 15.60 6.48 -3.15
C ALA A 363 16.00 5.12 -2.57
N LEU A 364 17.08 5.08 -1.80
CA LEU A 364 17.75 3.85 -1.39
C LEU A 364 17.76 3.69 0.13
N GLN A 365 17.40 2.51 0.64
CA GLN A 365 17.61 2.13 2.05
C GLN A 365 16.94 3.05 3.08
N ASN A 366 15.93 3.82 2.67
CA ASN A 366 15.22 4.72 3.56
C ASN A 366 14.23 3.94 4.43
N LYS A 367 13.93 4.47 5.61
CA LYS A 367 13.15 3.76 6.62
C LYS A 367 12.05 4.63 7.21
N ILE A 368 10.90 4.02 7.48
CA ILE A 368 9.83 4.60 8.28
C ILE A 368 9.53 3.65 9.44
N TYR A 369 9.49 4.20 10.66
CA TYR A 369 9.06 3.50 11.86
C TYR A 369 7.81 4.17 12.41
N ILE A 370 6.74 3.40 12.60
CA ILE A 370 5.45 3.88 13.12
C ILE A 370 5.10 3.07 14.36
N LYS A 371 5.05 3.76 15.50
CA LYS A 371 4.72 3.17 16.80
C LYS A 371 3.38 3.64 17.34
N ASP A 372 3.15 4.95 17.35
CA ASP A 372 1.88 5.51 17.81
C ASP A 372 1.53 6.76 16.96
N LEU A 373 0.31 6.79 16.44
CA LEU A 373 -0.16 7.81 15.52
C LEU A 373 -1.68 7.95 15.71
N GLN A 374 -2.10 9.08 16.23
CA GLN A 374 -3.52 9.37 16.36
C GLN A 374 -4.13 9.63 14.98
N THR A 375 -5.09 8.81 14.58
CA THR A 375 -5.83 8.96 13.31
C THR A 375 -7.21 9.59 13.49
N LEU A 376 -7.69 9.72 14.73
CA LEU A 376 -8.93 10.41 15.08
C LEU A 376 -8.77 11.09 16.45
N HIS A 377 -9.15 12.35 16.52
CA HIS A 377 -9.35 13.04 17.78
C HIS A 377 -10.76 13.64 17.80
N SER A 378 -11.60 13.13 18.70
CA SER A 378 -12.97 13.61 18.92
C SER A 378 -13.01 14.49 20.16
N TYR A 379 -13.60 15.67 20.01
CA TYR A 379 -13.93 16.57 21.12
C TYR A 379 -15.34 16.27 21.64
N ASP A 380 -16.25 15.91 20.74
CA ASP A 380 -17.59 15.37 20.99
C ASP A 380 -18.09 14.58 19.76
N ASP A 381 -19.32 14.05 19.82
CA ASP A 381 -19.94 13.23 18.75
C ASP A 381 -20.03 13.93 17.39
N SER A 382 -19.96 15.26 17.37
CA SER A 382 -20.19 16.10 16.19
C SER A 382 -18.99 16.99 15.83
N THR A 383 -17.98 17.02 16.69
CA THR A 383 -16.76 17.78 16.53
C THR A 383 -15.53 16.89 16.61
N PHE A 384 -14.85 16.69 15.48
CA PHE A 384 -13.69 15.82 15.39
C PHE A 384 -12.71 16.23 14.28
N ILE A 385 -11.48 15.77 14.42
CA ILE A 385 -10.46 15.76 13.36
C ILE A 385 -10.05 14.33 13.07
N GLN A 386 -9.91 14.01 11.79
CA GLN A 386 -9.50 12.69 11.33
C GLN A 386 -8.33 12.76 10.35
N GLY A 387 -7.38 11.85 10.51
CA GLY A 387 -6.23 11.68 9.63
C GLY A 387 -6.51 10.77 8.44
N SER A 388 -5.90 11.08 7.30
CA SER A 388 -5.81 10.25 6.10
C SER A 388 -4.38 10.29 5.58
N TYR A 389 -3.70 9.15 5.53
CA TYR A 389 -2.24 9.11 5.48
C TYR A 389 -1.69 8.19 4.41
N ASN A 390 -0.67 8.67 3.70
CA ASN A 390 0.15 7.85 2.81
C ASN A 390 1.61 7.88 3.28
N PHE A 391 2.21 6.69 3.41
CA PHE A 391 3.60 6.50 3.79
C PHE A 391 4.37 5.90 2.64
N TYR A 392 5.46 6.56 2.23
CA TYR A 392 6.36 6.09 1.18
C TYR A 392 7.77 5.95 1.77
N ALA A 393 8.27 4.73 1.98
CA ALA A 393 9.63 4.61 2.51
C ALA A 393 10.66 5.18 1.53
N GLY A 394 10.52 4.92 0.23
CA GLY A 394 11.29 5.60 -0.83
C GLY A 394 10.45 5.98 -2.04
N GLU A 395 10.59 7.22 -2.52
CA GLU A 395 10.01 7.70 -3.78
C GLU A 395 11.08 8.30 -4.71
N ALA A 396 11.13 7.83 -5.96
CA ALA A 396 12.07 8.29 -6.97
C ALA A 396 11.37 8.59 -8.30
N ASN A 397 11.16 9.87 -8.58
CA ASN A 397 10.42 10.31 -9.77
C ASN A 397 11.17 10.04 -11.10
N LYS A 398 12.51 9.97 -11.08
CA LYS A 398 13.34 9.61 -12.25
C LYS A 398 14.46 8.63 -11.91
N GLY A 399 14.18 7.63 -11.08
CA GLY A 399 15.14 6.58 -10.74
C GLY A 399 14.49 5.40 -10.06
N GLU A 400 15.27 4.71 -9.24
CA GLU A 400 14.87 3.49 -8.56
C GLU A 400 14.55 3.75 -7.08
N ALA A 401 13.59 2.99 -6.53
CA ALA A 401 13.24 3.00 -5.11
C ALA A 401 13.50 1.61 -4.50
N ASN A 402 14.74 1.36 -4.06
CA ASN A 402 15.19 0.03 -3.66
C ASN A 402 15.57 -0.07 -2.19
N SER A 403 15.38 -1.27 -1.63
CA SER A 403 15.81 -1.63 -0.27
C SER A 403 15.23 -0.76 0.84
N ASN A 404 14.09 -0.12 0.61
CA ASN A 404 13.44 0.73 1.60
C ASN A 404 12.56 -0.11 2.53
N GLU A 405 12.35 0.36 3.75
CA GLU A 405 11.67 -0.39 4.80
C GLU A 405 10.57 0.44 5.49
N ILE A 406 9.39 -0.16 5.68
CA ILE A 406 8.37 0.36 6.61
C ILE A 406 8.20 -0.66 7.74
N HIS A 407 8.30 -0.20 8.98
CA HIS A 407 8.03 -0.99 10.18
C HIS A 407 6.88 -0.37 10.95
N ILE A 408 5.77 -1.10 11.04
CA ILE A 408 4.55 -0.69 11.72
C ILE A 408 4.37 -1.61 12.93
N LYS A 409 4.46 -1.04 14.12
CA LYS A 409 4.24 -1.76 15.37
C LYS A 409 3.41 -0.87 16.28
N LEU A 410 2.10 -0.90 16.06
CA LEU A 410 1.18 0.03 16.70
C LEU A 410 0.98 -0.32 18.17
N ASP A 411 1.22 0.64 19.06
CA ASP A 411 0.80 0.55 20.47
C ASP A 411 -0.72 0.74 20.57
N GLN A 412 -1.31 1.55 19.68
CA GLN A 412 -2.76 1.77 19.54
C GLN A 412 -3.18 1.62 18.08
N ALA A 413 -4.22 0.83 17.83
CA ALA A 413 -4.77 0.63 16.50
C ALA A 413 -5.39 1.93 15.95
N PHE A 414 -5.41 2.08 14.62
CA PHE A 414 -6.03 3.23 13.98
C PHE A 414 -7.55 3.28 14.21
N PHE A 415 -8.02 4.50 14.42
CA PHE A 415 -9.43 4.87 14.49
C PHE A 415 -9.85 5.55 13.18
N ALA A 416 -11.10 5.32 12.79
CA ALA A 416 -11.74 6.04 11.68
C ALA A 416 -13.21 6.26 12.03
N HIS A 417 -13.79 7.28 11.40
CA HIS A 417 -15.18 7.69 11.56
C HIS A 417 -15.77 8.01 10.19
N GLU A 418 -17.10 8.06 10.10
CA GLU A 418 -17.76 8.65 8.93
C GLU A 418 -17.39 10.13 8.83
N ASN A 419 -17.00 10.57 7.64
CA ASN A 419 -16.56 11.94 7.41
C ASN A 419 -17.04 12.44 6.03
N PHE A 420 -17.01 13.77 5.83
CA PHE A 420 -17.59 14.41 4.65
C PHE A 420 -16.87 14.11 3.33
N THR A 421 -15.68 13.50 3.36
CA THR A 421 -15.00 13.05 2.13
C THR A 421 -15.55 11.71 1.65
N GLY A 422 -16.24 10.97 2.53
CA GLY A 422 -16.82 9.66 2.24
C GLY A 422 -15.78 8.55 2.07
N GLU A 423 -14.55 8.76 2.56
CA GLU A 423 -13.49 7.76 2.54
C GLU A 423 -12.49 7.91 3.69
N ASN A 424 -11.97 6.78 4.14
CA ASN A 424 -10.81 6.65 5.02
C ASN A 424 -9.68 5.96 4.26
N ILE A 425 -8.51 6.59 4.15
CA ILE A 425 -7.38 6.05 3.38
C ILE A 425 -6.13 5.97 4.25
N PHE A 426 -5.57 4.77 4.32
CA PHE A 426 -4.25 4.52 4.89
C PHE A 426 -3.41 3.74 3.86
N GLY A 427 -2.37 4.38 3.33
CA GLY A 427 -1.48 3.80 2.32
C GLY A 427 -0.06 3.59 2.83
N PHE A 428 0.49 2.40 2.60
CA PHE A 428 1.87 2.05 2.95
C PHE A 428 2.59 1.54 1.71
N TYR A 429 3.61 2.27 1.27
CA TYR A 429 4.32 2.05 0.02
C TYR A 429 5.82 1.84 0.33
N GLY A 430 6.32 0.62 0.11
CA GLY A 430 7.73 0.29 0.34
C GLY A 430 8.64 1.08 -0.59
N GLY A 431 8.47 0.92 -1.90
CA GLY A 431 9.18 1.71 -2.91
C GLY A 431 8.30 2.11 -4.09
N TYR A 432 8.34 3.39 -4.46
CA TYR A 432 7.79 3.92 -5.70
C TYR A 432 8.91 4.54 -6.54
N GLY A 433 9.40 3.80 -7.53
CA GLY A 433 10.38 4.29 -8.51
C GLY A 433 9.78 4.36 -9.90
N THR A 434 10.35 5.16 -10.80
CA THR A 434 9.99 5.06 -12.23
C THR A 434 10.79 3.98 -12.94
N LYS A 435 12.02 3.68 -12.49
CA LYS A 435 12.94 2.74 -13.15
C LYS A 435 13.12 1.39 -12.44
N GLY A 436 12.52 1.21 -11.27
CA GLY A 436 12.60 -0.03 -10.51
C GLY A 436 12.22 0.16 -9.04
N ALA A 437 11.80 -0.94 -8.39
CA ALA A 437 11.45 -0.96 -6.97
C ALA A 437 11.71 -2.36 -6.39
N ASN A 438 12.96 -2.63 -6.01
CA ASN A 438 13.45 -3.95 -5.61
C ASN A 438 13.78 -4.00 -4.11
N SER A 439 13.63 -5.19 -3.53
CA SER A 439 14.07 -5.50 -2.16
C SER A 439 13.45 -4.62 -1.08
N ASN A 440 12.28 -4.03 -1.33
CA ASN A 440 11.57 -3.24 -0.32
C ASN A 440 10.83 -4.17 0.65
N ILE A 441 10.75 -3.76 1.92
CA ILE A 441 10.19 -4.57 3.00
C ILE A 441 9.12 -3.77 3.74
N ILE A 442 7.96 -4.38 3.96
CA ILE A 442 6.94 -3.86 4.89
C ILE A 442 6.70 -4.89 5.98
N ASN A 443 6.97 -4.52 7.23
CA ASN A 443 6.68 -5.32 8.41
C ASN A 443 5.55 -4.67 9.20
N LEU A 444 4.53 -5.47 9.53
CA LEU A 444 3.37 -5.05 10.29
C LEU A 444 3.12 -6.02 11.45
N GLU A 445 3.07 -5.46 12.65
CA GLU A 445 2.70 -6.17 13.88
C GLU A 445 1.58 -5.41 14.60
N ASN A 446 0.73 -6.15 15.31
CA ASN A 446 -0.43 -5.67 16.07
C ASN A 446 -1.62 -5.25 15.20
N ASP A 447 -2.73 -4.92 15.86
CA ASP A 447 -3.98 -4.53 15.22
C ASP A 447 -3.81 -3.22 14.44
N LEU A 448 -4.24 -3.25 13.17
CA LEU A 448 -4.23 -2.10 12.28
C LEU A 448 -5.34 -1.12 12.62
N THR A 449 -6.54 -1.62 12.88
CA THR A 449 -7.73 -0.81 13.20
C THR A 449 -8.55 -1.45 14.30
N GLN A 450 -9.35 -0.64 15.00
CA GLN A 450 -10.28 -1.15 16.00
C GLN A 450 -11.45 -1.94 15.38
N LEU A 451 -12.08 -2.79 16.19
CA LEU A 451 -13.15 -3.72 15.78
C LEU A 451 -14.42 -3.03 15.24
N ASP A 452 -14.78 -1.85 15.75
CA ASP A 452 -16.05 -1.19 15.48
C ASP A 452 -15.84 0.18 14.82
N ILE A 453 -15.78 0.19 13.49
CA ILE A 453 -15.60 1.40 12.68
C ILE A 453 -16.75 1.52 11.68
N ALA A 454 -17.50 2.63 11.79
CA ALA A 454 -18.57 2.96 10.85
C ALA A 454 -18.03 3.04 9.40
N GLN A 455 -18.73 2.41 8.47
CA GLN A 455 -18.26 2.15 7.11
C GLN A 455 -18.55 3.31 6.16
N ASN A 456 -17.53 3.76 5.42
CA ASN A 456 -17.76 4.42 4.14
C ASN A 456 -17.55 3.45 2.97
N TYR A 457 -18.23 3.72 1.84
CA TYR A 457 -18.15 2.90 0.63
C TYR A 457 -16.77 2.87 -0.04
N LYS A 458 -15.84 3.75 0.35
CA LYS A 458 -14.53 3.91 -0.29
C LYS A 458 -13.35 3.68 0.66
N ASP A 459 -13.62 3.21 1.88
CA ASP A 459 -12.57 2.93 2.85
C ASP A 459 -11.57 1.90 2.30
N LYS A 460 -10.28 2.16 2.49
CA LYS A 460 -9.23 1.23 2.08
C LYS A 460 -7.96 1.38 2.92
N ILE A 461 -7.37 0.24 3.25
CA ILE A 461 -5.96 0.16 3.64
C ILE A 461 -5.20 -0.47 2.48
N ASN A 462 -4.23 0.26 1.95
CA ASN A 462 -3.35 -0.21 0.87
C ASN A 462 -1.96 -0.50 1.44
N ILE A 463 -1.47 -1.72 1.23
CA ILE A 463 -0.10 -2.12 1.56
C ILE A 463 0.57 -2.55 0.27
N VAL A 464 1.57 -1.81 -0.19
CA VAL A 464 2.21 -1.99 -1.51
C VAL A 464 3.72 -2.04 -1.33
N ALA A 465 4.34 -3.21 -1.47
CA ALA A 465 5.80 -3.29 -1.32
C ALA A 465 6.53 -2.58 -2.46
N ALA A 466 6.02 -2.68 -3.69
CA ALA A 466 6.65 -2.06 -4.85
C ALA A 466 5.66 -1.55 -5.91
N LYS A 467 5.99 -0.39 -6.48
CA LYS A 467 5.30 0.20 -7.63
C LYS A 467 6.34 0.80 -8.57
N THR A 468 6.26 0.48 -9.86
CA THR A 468 7.16 1.07 -10.86
C THR A 468 6.54 1.24 -12.25
N LEU A 469 6.98 2.27 -12.99
CA LEU A 469 6.57 2.51 -14.38
C LEU A 469 7.31 1.60 -15.37
N GLU A 470 8.58 1.32 -15.09
CA GLU A 470 9.43 0.42 -15.88
C GLU A 470 10.46 -0.29 -14.99
N GLY A 471 11.25 -1.18 -15.57
CA GLY A 471 12.27 -1.95 -14.83
C GLY A 471 11.69 -3.04 -13.93
N LYS A 472 12.50 -3.46 -12.94
CA LYS A 472 12.25 -4.67 -12.12
C LYS A 472 11.66 -4.32 -10.75
N ALA A 473 10.85 -5.23 -10.22
CA ALA A 473 10.30 -5.17 -8.87
C ALA A 473 10.46 -6.53 -8.16
N ASN A 474 11.71 -6.93 -7.96
CA ASN A 474 12.09 -8.24 -7.44
C ASN A 474 12.43 -8.21 -5.95
N PHE A 475 12.34 -9.37 -5.29
CA PHE A 475 12.74 -9.60 -3.89
C PHE A 475 12.04 -8.71 -2.85
N ASN A 476 10.86 -8.19 -3.17
CA ASN A 476 10.05 -7.40 -2.24
C ASN A 476 9.35 -8.32 -1.24
N GLU A 477 9.25 -7.90 0.02
CA GLU A 477 8.66 -8.70 1.09
C GLU A 477 7.60 -7.93 1.89
N ILE A 478 6.49 -8.58 2.20
CA ILE A 478 5.47 -8.08 3.13
C ILE A 478 5.28 -9.14 4.22
N HIS A 479 5.38 -8.73 5.48
CA HIS A 479 5.17 -9.57 6.64
C HIS A 479 4.10 -8.93 7.52
N ILE A 480 2.95 -9.59 7.69
CA ILE A 480 1.87 -9.14 8.59
C ILE A 480 1.66 -10.21 9.65
N LYS A 481 1.75 -9.80 10.93
CA LYS A 481 1.65 -10.70 12.08
C LYS A 481 0.71 -10.17 13.14
N ASN A 482 -0.15 -11.06 13.67
CA ASN A 482 -1.04 -10.78 14.80
C ASN A 482 -1.80 -9.46 14.61
N SER A 483 -2.58 -9.38 13.53
CA SER A 483 -3.22 -8.12 13.13
C SER A 483 -4.71 -8.31 12.85
N LEU A 484 -5.50 -7.35 13.30
CA LEU A 484 -6.88 -7.17 12.93
C LEU A 484 -7.08 -5.89 12.13
N SER A 485 -7.91 -5.97 11.08
CA SER A 485 -8.42 -4.80 10.36
C SER A 485 -9.93 -4.85 10.20
N SER A 486 -10.64 -3.85 10.67
CA SER A 486 -12.07 -3.64 10.37
C SER A 486 -12.30 -3.01 9.00
N LEU A 487 -11.30 -2.31 8.45
CA LEU A 487 -11.33 -1.76 7.10
C LEU A 487 -10.88 -2.79 6.04
N PRO A 488 -11.31 -2.65 4.77
CA PRO A 488 -10.84 -3.50 3.68
C PRO A 488 -9.32 -3.46 3.49
N LEU A 489 -8.71 -4.63 3.34
CA LEU A 489 -7.26 -4.76 3.14
C LEU A 489 -6.94 -5.08 1.68
N PHE A 490 -6.11 -4.23 1.07
CA PHE A 490 -5.54 -4.45 -0.25
C PHE A 490 -4.02 -4.53 -0.16
N ILE A 491 -3.47 -5.71 -0.41
CA ILE A 491 -2.05 -6.03 -0.25
C ILE A 491 -1.46 -6.32 -1.62
N TYR A 492 -0.37 -5.64 -1.97
CA TYR A 492 0.30 -5.77 -3.25
C TYR A 492 1.79 -6.05 -3.06
N GLY A 493 2.26 -7.22 -3.51
CA GLY A 493 3.70 -7.47 -3.62
C GLY A 493 4.32 -6.55 -4.67
N VAL A 494 3.66 -6.45 -5.82
CA VAL A 494 3.91 -5.45 -6.86
C VAL A 494 2.56 -4.98 -7.38
N GLN A 495 2.35 -3.67 -7.41
CA GLN A 495 1.15 -3.05 -7.96
C GLN A 495 1.47 -2.39 -9.31
N LYS A 496 0.56 -2.49 -10.28
CA LYS A 496 0.64 -1.69 -11.51
C LYS A 496 0.63 -0.21 -11.17
N ALA A 497 1.34 0.57 -11.98
CA ALA A 497 1.32 2.02 -11.86
C ALA A 497 0.38 2.62 -12.89
N GLU A 498 -0.39 3.62 -12.49
CA GLU A 498 -1.25 4.38 -13.38
C GLU A 498 -0.67 5.78 -13.54
N PHE A 499 -0.37 6.16 -14.77
CA PHE A 499 0.19 7.47 -15.09
C PHE A 499 -0.34 7.97 -16.43
N LYS A 500 -1.01 9.13 -16.45
CA LYS A 500 -1.63 9.71 -17.65
C LYS A 500 -2.59 8.73 -18.37
N ASP A 501 -3.53 8.14 -17.61
CA ASP A 501 -4.52 7.15 -18.06
C ASP A 501 -3.94 5.86 -18.68
N LYS A 502 -2.65 5.61 -18.46
CA LYS A 502 -1.98 4.41 -18.94
C LYS A 502 -1.56 3.56 -17.75
N GLN A 503 -1.75 2.26 -17.90
CA GLN A 503 -1.27 1.26 -16.97
C GLN A 503 0.13 0.82 -17.35
N TYR A 504 1.02 0.84 -16.36
CA TYR A 504 2.39 0.40 -16.45
C TYR A 504 2.59 -0.78 -15.52
N PHE A 505 3.29 -1.79 -16.04
CA PHE A 505 3.59 -3.01 -15.30
C PHE A 505 5.11 -3.16 -15.25
N ALA A 506 5.62 -3.53 -14.07
CA ALA A 506 7.02 -3.92 -13.93
C ALA A 506 7.38 -5.00 -14.96
N GLN A 507 8.61 -4.98 -15.47
CA GLN A 507 9.09 -5.99 -16.42
C GLN A 507 9.14 -7.38 -15.79
N GLU A 508 9.50 -7.42 -14.50
CA GLU A 508 9.64 -8.63 -13.70
C GLU A 508 9.17 -8.36 -12.27
N ALA A 509 8.46 -9.34 -11.71
CA ALA A 509 8.18 -9.50 -10.28
C ALA A 509 8.67 -10.89 -9.89
N ASN A 510 9.94 -11.00 -9.49
CA ASN A 510 10.59 -12.26 -9.18
C ASN A 510 10.94 -12.38 -7.70
N HIS A 511 10.70 -13.55 -7.10
CA HIS A 511 11.04 -13.85 -5.71
C HIS A 511 10.41 -12.91 -4.68
N ASN A 512 9.27 -12.29 -5.00
CA ASN A 512 8.53 -11.50 -4.01
C ASN A 512 7.79 -12.43 -3.06
N LYS A 513 7.66 -12.01 -1.80
CA LYS A 513 7.02 -12.79 -0.75
C LYS A 513 5.99 -11.98 0.02
N ILE A 514 4.85 -12.59 0.29
CA ILE A 514 3.82 -12.04 1.17
C ILE A 514 3.49 -13.11 2.21
N TYR A 515 3.76 -12.81 3.47
CA TYR A 515 3.48 -13.69 4.60
C TYR A 515 2.44 -13.05 5.51
N LEU A 516 1.32 -13.76 5.68
CA LEU A 516 0.28 -13.41 6.62
C LEU A 516 0.24 -14.47 7.72
N ASP A 517 0.43 -14.05 8.96
CA ASP A 517 0.44 -14.93 10.13
C ASP A 517 -0.50 -14.37 11.20
N THR A 518 -1.64 -15.02 11.40
CA THR A 518 -2.71 -14.58 12.30
C THR A 518 -3.23 -13.19 11.88
N LEU A 519 -4.02 -13.16 10.80
CA LEU A 519 -4.66 -11.96 10.25
C LEU A 519 -6.18 -12.11 10.22
N ILE A 520 -6.90 -11.14 10.77
CA ILE A 520 -8.36 -11.03 10.62
C ILE A 520 -8.68 -9.74 9.86
N SER A 521 -9.24 -9.89 8.66
CA SER A 521 -9.88 -8.80 7.93
C SER A 521 -11.39 -8.91 8.17
N ALA A 522 -12.02 -7.94 8.82
CA ALA A 522 -13.47 -7.95 9.05
C ALA A 522 -14.27 -7.74 7.75
N ARG A 523 -13.57 -7.34 6.68
CA ARG A 523 -14.10 -7.10 5.33
C ARG A 523 -13.23 -7.81 4.30
N ASN A 524 -13.35 -7.45 3.02
CA ASN A 524 -12.60 -8.09 1.94
C ASN A 524 -11.08 -7.99 2.11
N LEU A 525 -10.40 -9.12 1.90
CA LEU A 525 -8.94 -9.24 1.82
C LEU A 525 -8.54 -9.52 0.37
N SER A 526 -7.83 -8.60 -0.26
CA SER A 526 -7.32 -8.76 -1.63
C SER A 526 -5.80 -8.73 -1.63
N ILE A 527 -5.19 -9.78 -2.17
CA ILE A 527 -3.73 -9.90 -2.30
C ILE A 527 -3.38 -10.11 -3.76
N ILE A 528 -2.56 -9.22 -4.31
CA ILE A 528 -2.22 -9.19 -5.73
C ILE A 528 -0.70 -9.02 -5.92
N ASN A 529 -0.13 -9.73 -6.88
CA ASN A 529 1.22 -9.46 -7.36
C ASN A 529 1.19 -9.42 -8.88
N GLU A 530 1.47 -8.26 -9.48
CA GLU A 530 1.29 -8.07 -10.92
C GLU A 530 2.51 -7.46 -11.64
N ALA A 531 2.84 -8.02 -12.81
CA ALA A 531 3.96 -7.60 -13.67
C ALA A 531 3.81 -8.13 -15.10
N GLN A 532 4.76 -7.85 -16.00
CA GLN A 532 4.84 -8.54 -17.29
C GLN A 532 5.21 -10.01 -17.12
N ASN A 533 6.18 -10.32 -16.25
CA ASN A 533 6.56 -11.68 -15.89
C ASN A 533 6.57 -11.84 -14.37
N CYS A 534 5.98 -12.91 -13.86
CA CYS A 534 5.96 -13.24 -12.43
C CYS A 534 6.63 -14.60 -12.21
N ASN A 535 7.79 -14.65 -11.54
CA ASN A 535 8.48 -15.92 -11.31
C ASN A 535 8.89 -16.13 -9.86
N ASN A 536 8.74 -17.37 -9.36
CA ASN A 536 9.21 -17.76 -8.03
C ASN A 536 8.63 -16.91 -6.88
N ASN A 537 7.44 -16.33 -7.05
CA ASN A 537 6.79 -15.57 -5.98
C ASN A 537 6.09 -16.51 -4.98
N LEU A 538 6.00 -16.08 -3.73
CA LEU A 538 5.34 -16.81 -2.65
C LEU A 538 4.29 -15.94 -1.96
N ILE A 539 3.06 -16.43 -1.88
CA ILE A 539 2.04 -15.88 -0.99
C ILE A 539 1.67 -16.98 0.01
N SER A 540 1.82 -16.72 1.31
CA SER A 540 1.63 -17.72 2.36
C SER A 540 0.73 -17.19 3.47
N TYR A 541 -0.33 -17.92 3.75
CA TYR A 541 -1.29 -17.65 4.82
C TYR A 541 -1.08 -18.67 5.93
N ASN A 542 -1.15 -18.20 7.17
CA ASN A 542 -1.25 -19.01 8.37
C ASN A 542 -2.30 -18.40 9.28
N ASN A 543 -3.43 -19.09 9.50
CA ASN A 543 -4.55 -18.60 10.33
C ASN A 543 -5.08 -17.24 9.86
N VAL A 544 -5.69 -17.20 8.68
CA VAL A 544 -6.19 -15.96 8.06
C VAL A 544 -7.70 -16.02 7.93
N GLN A 545 -8.37 -14.92 8.26
CA GLN A 545 -9.82 -14.80 8.14
C GLN A 545 -10.21 -13.55 7.36
N SER A 546 -11.20 -13.69 6.48
CA SER A 546 -11.84 -12.60 5.74
C SER A 546 -13.35 -12.65 5.99
N LEU A 547 -13.88 -11.69 6.75
CA LEU A 547 -15.29 -11.63 7.12
C LEU A 547 -16.06 -10.71 6.15
N SER A 548 -17.39 -10.78 6.16
CA SER A 548 -18.24 -9.91 5.33
C SER A 548 -19.60 -9.73 5.98
N GLU A 549 -19.98 -8.50 6.35
CA GLU A 549 -21.37 -8.21 6.77
C GLU A 549 -22.09 -7.12 5.95
N ALA A 550 -21.45 -6.14 5.30
CA ALA A 550 -22.15 -5.19 4.41
C ALA A 550 -21.26 -4.34 3.48
N SER A 551 -21.85 -3.99 2.33
CA SER A 551 -21.60 -2.82 1.45
C SER A 551 -20.20 -2.56 0.88
N ASN A 552 -19.66 -3.54 0.16
CA ASN A 552 -19.14 -3.24 -1.17
C ASN A 552 -19.18 -4.49 -2.06
N ILE A 553 -20.35 -4.72 -2.66
CA ILE A 553 -20.75 -5.93 -3.43
C ILE A 553 -19.77 -6.24 -4.59
N SER A 554 -18.88 -5.30 -4.95
CA SER A 554 -17.86 -5.44 -5.98
C SER A 554 -16.52 -6.04 -5.53
N PHE A 555 -16.24 -6.17 -4.23
CA PHE A 555 -14.91 -6.57 -3.74
C PHE A 555 -14.96 -7.91 -2.99
N GLY A 556 -14.60 -9.00 -3.67
CA GLY A 556 -14.38 -10.32 -3.08
C GLY A 556 -13.07 -10.46 -2.33
N SER A 557 -12.88 -11.58 -1.62
CA SER A 557 -11.57 -12.00 -1.17
C SER A 557 -10.79 -12.63 -2.32
N LYS A 558 -9.53 -12.21 -2.50
CA LYS A 558 -8.73 -12.59 -3.67
C LYS A 558 -7.28 -12.85 -3.32
N THR A 559 -6.68 -13.85 -3.95
CA THR A 559 -5.24 -14.09 -3.97
C THR A 559 -4.81 -14.35 -5.40
N ILE A 560 -4.18 -13.36 -6.02
CA ILE A 560 -3.89 -13.38 -7.46
C ILE A 560 -2.42 -13.08 -7.74
N ILE A 561 -1.79 -13.92 -8.56
CA ILE A 561 -0.52 -13.57 -9.21
C ILE A 561 -0.82 -13.38 -10.70
N LYS A 562 -0.64 -12.15 -11.20
CA LYS A 562 -1.03 -11.76 -12.55
C LYS A 562 0.18 -11.35 -13.38
N ALA A 563 0.51 -12.14 -14.38
CA ALA A 563 1.48 -11.79 -15.40
C ALA A 563 0.80 -11.37 -16.71
N LEU A 564 1.34 -10.39 -17.42
CA LEU A 564 0.88 -10.09 -18.78
C LEU A 564 1.46 -11.03 -19.84
N LYS A 565 2.55 -11.75 -19.54
CA LYS A 565 3.21 -12.68 -20.45
C LYS A 565 3.32 -14.07 -19.83
N ASN A 566 4.18 -14.22 -18.81
CA ASN A 566 4.53 -15.51 -18.23
C ASN A 566 4.43 -15.50 -16.69
N ALA A 567 3.80 -16.51 -16.11
CA ALA A 567 3.75 -16.73 -14.67
C ALA A 567 4.28 -18.13 -14.35
N ASN A 568 5.55 -18.23 -13.91
CA ASN A 568 6.21 -19.53 -13.73
C ASN A 568 6.74 -19.77 -12.31
N SER A 569 6.63 -21.00 -11.82
CA SER A 569 7.18 -21.43 -10.52
C SER A 569 6.66 -20.62 -9.31
N ASN A 570 5.48 -20.02 -9.40
CA ASN A 570 4.89 -19.27 -8.30
C ASN A 570 4.16 -20.21 -7.34
N THR A 571 4.09 -19.83 -6.07
CA THR A 571 3.47 -20.65 -5.01
C THR A 571 2.48 -19.82 -4.18
N ILE A 572 1.27 -20.34 -4.01
CA ILE A 572 0.28 -19.85 -3.04
C ILE A 572 0.05 -20.95 -2.00
N ILE A 573 0.16 -20.61 -0.72
CA ILE A 573 -0.08 -21.53 0.41
C ILE A 573 -1.19 -20.94 1.27
N LEU A 574 -2.29 -21.67 1.41
CA LEU A 574 -3.44 -21.31 2.24
C LEU A 574 -3.57 -22.29 3.41
N ASN A 575 -2.96 -21.96 4.55
CA ASN A 575 -3.10 -22.77 5.77
C ASN A 575 -4.09 -22.11 6.73
N ASN A 576 -5.15 -22.84 7.08
CA ASN A 576 -6.22 -22.38 7.96
C ASN A 576 -6.80 -21.03 7.51
N TYR A 577 -7.29 -20.99 6.27
CA TYR A 577 -7.94 -19.80 5.72
C TYR A 577 -9.45 -19.95 5.76
N SER A 578 -10.16 -18.94 6.28
CA SER A 578 -11.62 -18.89 6.21
C SER A 578 -12.13 -17.59 5.62
N SER A 579 -13.19 -17.68 4.81
CA SER A 579 -13.81 -16.52 4.19
C SER A 579 -15.33 -16.59 4.21
N ALA A 580 -15.96 -15.49 4.61
CA ALA A 580 -17.41 -15.29 4.53
C ALA A 580 -17.82 -14.38 3.35
N THR A 581 -16.87 -14.02 2.46
CA THR A 581 -17.14 -13.11 1.35
C THR A 581 -17.86 -13.81 0.18
N PRO A 582 -18.78 -13.13 -0.54
CA PRO A 582 -19.47 -13.71 -1.70
C PRO A 582 -18.55 -14.24 -2.81
N PHE A 583 -17.43 -13.56 -3.08
CA PHE A 583 -16.48 -13.98 -4.12
C PHE A 583 -15.16 -14.38 -3.47
N ASN A 584 -14.67 -15.58 -3.78
CA ASN A 584 -13.38 -16.11 -3.35
C ASN A 584 -12.58 -16.56 -4.58
N GLU A 585 -11.53 -15.82 -4.91
CA GLU A 585 -10.75 -16.04 -6.13
C GLU A 585 -9.27 -16.28 -5.81
N HIS A 586 -8.79 -17.49 -6.05
CA HIS A 586 -7.41 -17.88 -5.81
C HIS A 586 -6.81 -18.46 -7.09
N TYR A 587 -6.00 -17.66 -7.79
CA TYR A 587 -5.42 -18.12 -9.03
C TYR A 587 -4.14 -17.42 -9.47
N ILE A 588 -3.42 -18.08 -10.39
CA ILE A 588 -2.21 -17.56 -11.04
C ILE A 588 -2.49 -17.48 -12.53
N ILE A 589 -2.32 -16.30 -13.12
CA ILE A 589 -2.74 -16.02 -14.50
C ILE A 589 -1.64 -15.37 -15.33
N ALA A 590 -1.57 -15.75 -16.60
CA ALA A 590 -0.68 -15.22 -17.61
C ALA A 590 -1.32 -15.29 -19.00
N ASN A 591 -0.93 -14.42 -19.95
CA ASN A 591 -1.49 -14.52 -21.31
C ASN A 591 -0.89 -15.68 -22.11
N GLU A 592 0.43 -15.85 -22.08
CA GLU A 592 1.12 -16.86 -22.90
C GLU A 592 1.35 -18.15 -22.13
N GLU A 593 2.07 -18.11 -21.00
CA GLU A 593 2.49 -19.31 -20.27
C GLU A 593 2.25 -19.20 -18.77
N SER A 594 1.66 -20.26 -18.21
CA SER A 594 1.51 -20.45 -16.77
C SER A 594 2.02 -21.86 -16.43
N ALA A 595 3.24 -21.95 -15.91
CA ALA A 595 3.90 -23.23 -15.72
C ALA A 595 4.56 -23.44 -14.36
N TYR A 596 4.57 -24.69 -13.89
CA TYR A 596 5.20 -25.08 -12.62
C TYR A 596 4.65 -24.33 -11.39
N ASN A 597 3.45 -23.77 -11.48
CA ASN A 597 2.85 -23.05 -10.38
C ASN A 597 2.18 -24.01 -9.40
N ASN A 598 2.17 -23.63 -8.13
CA ASN A 598 1.63 -24.46 -7.06
C ASN A 598 0.62 -23.68 -6.22
N ILE A 599 -0.54 -24.26 -5.97
CA ILE A 599 -1.47 -23.82 -4.93
C ILE A 599 -1.64 -24.96 -3.96
N PHE A 600 -1.21 -24.75 -2.70
CA PHE A 600 -1.34 -25.70 -1.61
C PHE A 600 -2.34 -25.19 -0.59
N ILE A 601 -3.35 -25.97 -0.29
CA ILE A 601 -4.40 -25.65 0.68
C ILE A 601 -4.43 -26.76 1.71
N ASP A 602 -4.04 -26.47 2.95
CA ASP A 602 -4.15 -27.44 4.04
C ASP A 602 -5.59 -27.47 4.57
N THR A 603 -6.13 -26.30 4.93
CA THR A 603 -7.52 -26.17 5.39
C THR A 603 -8.12 -24.87 4.90
N ILE A 604 -9.27 -24.95 4.23
CA ILE A 604 -10.04 -23.81 3.76
C ILE A 604 -11.53 -23.95 4.07
N ALA A 605 -12.13 -22.88 4.55
CA ALA A 605 -13.57 -22.78 4.78
C ALA A 605 -14.13 -21.56 4.05
N MET A 606 -15.12 -21.76 3.19
CA MET A 606 -15.74 -20.68 2.41
C MET A 606 -17.25 -20.68 2.60
N GLY A 607 -17.81 -19.51 2.86
CA GLY A 607 -19.25 -19.30 2.92
C GLY A 607 -19.63 -17.87 2.55
N THR A 608 -20.93 -17.58 2.63
CA THR A 608 -21.50 -16.27 2.32
C THR A 608 -22.47 -15.86 3.43
N ALA A 609 -22.18 -14.73 4.06
CA ALA A 609 -23.04 -14.18 5.12
C ALA A 609 -24.32 -13.50 4.56
N SER A 610 -24.46 -13.37 3.23
CA SER A 610 -25.60 -12.67 2.62
C SER A 610 -26.88 -13.51 2.69
N ASP A 611 -28.00 -12.83 2.95
CA ASP A 611 -29.37 -13.32 2.79
C ASP A 611 -29.63 -14.00 1.42
N LYS A 612 -28.99 -13.53 0.35
CA LYS A 612 -29.10 -14.10 -1.01
C LYS A 612 -28.29 -15.38 -1.20
N ARG A 613 -27.18 -15.52 -0.47
CA ARG A 613 -26.21 -16.63 -0.59
C ARG A 613 -25.73 -16.87 -2.04
N GLU A 614 -25.49 -15.80 -2.78
CA GLU A 614 -24.93 -15.84 -4.14
C GLU A 614 -23.43 -15.47 -4.13
N GLY A 615 -22.65 -15.96 -5.10
CA GLY A 615 -21.20 -15.78 -5.12
C GLY A 615 -20.44 -16.61 -6.15
N ASN A 616 -19.11 -16.64 -6.05
CA ASN A 616 -18.27 -17.55 -6.83
C ASN A 616 -16.99 -17.94 -6.07
N ILE A 617 -16.60 -19.20 -6.17
CA ILE A 617 -15.37 -19.81 -5.66
C ILE A 617 -14.57 -20.30 -6.87
N ASN A 618 -13.42 -19.68 -7.10
CA ASN A 618 -12.48 -20.06 -8.16
C ASN A 618 -11.14 -20.42 -7.54
N ILE A 619 -10.72 -21.68 -7.63
CA ILE A 619 -9.41 -22.15 -7.16
C ILE A 619 -8.67 -22.78 -8.35
N ILE A 620 -7.72 -22.05 -8.94
CA ILE A 620 -7.05 -22.46 -10.18
C ILE A 620 -5.55 -22.19 -10.17
N ALA A 621 -4.74 -23.24 -10.28
CA ALA A 621 -3.28 -23.11 -10.17
C ALA A 621 -2.58 -22.44 -11.36
N GLY A 622 -3.16 -22.46 -12.56
CA GLY A 622 -2.57 -21.77 -13.72
C GLY A 622 -3.54 -21.47 -14.87
N LEU A 623 -3.72 -20.18 -15.19
CA LEU A 623 -4.55 -19.71 -16.29
C LEU A 623 -3.67 -19.11 -17.38
N SER A 624 -3.73 -19.65 -18.60
CA SER A 624 -3.01 -19.09 -19.74
C SER A 624 -3.42 -19.74 -21.07
N LYS A 625 -2.81 -19.31 -22.18
CA LYS A 625 -2.87 -20.04 -23.45
C LYS A 625 -2.14 -21.39 -23.37
N ASN A 626 -0.98 -21.45 -22.72
CA ASN A 626 -0.19 -22.66 -22.49
C ASN A 626 -0.02 -22.90 -20.99
N SER A 627 -0.82 -23.80 -20.41
CA SER A 627 -0.87 -24.03 -18.96
C SER A 627 -0.44 -25.46 -18.63
N HIS A 628 0.72 -25.64 -17.99
CA HIS A 628 1.28 -26.98 -17.78
C HIS A 628 2.10 -27.14 -16.51
N HIS A 629 2.24 -28.37 -16.04
CA HIS A 629 3.01 -28.70 -14.84
C HIS A 629 2.54 -27.96 -13.58
N ASN A 630 1.31 -27.43 -13.57
CA ASN A 630 0.75 -26.75 -12.41
C ASN A 630 0.17 -27.78 -11.43
N THR A 631 0.32 -27.51 -10.15
CA THR A 631 -0.21 -28.35 -9.07
C THR A 631 -1.24 -27.58 -8.26
N LEU A 632 -2.45 -28.10 -8.16
CA LEU A 632 -3.43 -27.70 -7.15
C LEU A 632 -3.57 -28.85 -6.17
N SER A 633 -3.38 -28.58 -4.89
CA SER A 633 -3.54 -29.57 -3.83
C SER A 633 -4.39 -29.03 -2.70
N ILE A 634 -5.51 -29.69 -2.43
CA ILE A 634 -6.47 -29.32 -1.40
C ILE A 634 -6.63 -30.50 -0.43
N LYS A 635 -6.29 -30.29 0.84
CA LYS A 635 -6.38 -31.34 1.86
C LYS A 635 -7.63 -31.25 2.73
N ASN A 636 -8.13 -30.08 3.07
CA ASN A 636 -9.43 -29.94 3.72
C ASN A 636 -10.18 -28.77 3.09
N LEU A 637 -11.38 -29.05 2.59
CA LEU A 637 -12.29 -28.12 1.93
C LEU A 637 -13.64 -28.17 2.61
N ASN A 638 -14.11 -27.01 3.08
CA ASN A 638 -15.46 -26.84 3.56
C ASN A 638 -16.13 -25.68 2.81
N ILE A 639 -17.23 -25.97 2.12
CA ILE A 639 -18.02 -24.97 1.39
C ILE A 639 -19.43 -24.93 1.97
N ASP A 640 -19.83 -23.77 2.47
CA ASP A 640 -21.18 -23.50 2.97
C ASP A 640 -22.19 -23.31 1.79
N GLU A 641 -23.41 -22.90 2.06
CA GLU A 641 -24.45 -22.78 1.03
C GLU A 641 -24.12 -21.71 -0.03
N TYR A 642 -24.15 -22.11 -1.31
CA TYR A 642 -24.15 -21.22 -2.47
C TYR A 642 -25.35 -21.54 -3.37
N LYS A 643 -26.15 -20.51 -3.69
CA LYS A 643 -27.46 -20.66 -4.37
C LYS A 643 -27.47 -20.35 -5.86
N ASN A 644 -26.43 -19.71 -6.41
CA ASN A 644 -26.37 -19.43 -7.84
C ASN A 644 -25.75 -20.57 -8.63
N ASP A 645 -26.18 -20.75 -9.88
CA ASP A 645 -25.55 -21.68 -10.82
C ASP A 645 -24.12 -21.23 -11.16
N ASN A 646 -23.23 -22.20 -11.44
CA ASN A 646 -21.85 -21.96 -11.86
C ASN A 646 -21.07 -21.10 -10.86
N ALA A 647 -21.07 -21.54 -9.60
CA ALA A 647 -20.49 -20.85 -8.47
C ALA A 647 -19.18 -21.46 -7.97
N ILE A 648 -18.82 -22.70 -8.32
CA ILE A 648 -17.67 -23.37 -7.72
C ILE A 648 -16.84 -24.13 -8.75
N PHE A 649 -15.62 -23.64 -9.02
CA PHE A 649 -14.67 -24.20 -9.98
C PHE A 649 -13.33 -24.54 -9.35
N ILE A 650 -12.90 -25.79 -9.51
CA ILE A 650 -11.64 -26.32 -9.00
C ILE A 650 -10.88 -26.99 -10.14
N ALA A 651 -9.70 -26.46 -10.47
CA ALA A 651 -8.87 -27.01 -11.55
C ALA A 651 -7.38 -26.68 -11.34
N PRO A 652 -6.44 -27.54 -11.76
CA PRO A 652 -5.04 -27.15 -11.77
C PRO A 652 -4.72 -26.23 -12.97
N SER A 653 -5.60 -26.15 -13.98
CA SER A 653 -5.42 -25.26 -15.13
C SER A 653 -6.73 -24.69 -15.72
N ALA A 654 -6.63 -23.52 -16.37
CA ALA A 654 -7.64 -23.03 -17.31
C ALA A 654 -7.01 -22.34 -18.53
N LEU A 655 -7.75 -22.33 -19.65
CA LEU A 655 -7.27 -21.90 -20.96
C LEU A 655 -8.08 -20.73 -21.53
N ASN A 656 -7.39 -19.77 -22.15
CA ASN A 656 -8.03 -18.81 -23.03
C ASN A 656 -8.10 -19.43 -24.44
N LEU A 657 -9.30 -19.59 -25.00
CA LEU A 657 -9.52 -20.22 -26.30
C LEU A 657 -8.96 -19.35 -27.45
N GLN A 658 -7.66 -19.46 -27.65
CA GLN A 658 -6.94 -18.96 -28.82
C GLN A 658 -6.40 -20.14 -29.64
N ASN A 659 -6.01 -19.90 -30.89
CA ASN A 659 -5.38 -20.93 -31.72
C ASN A 659 -4.17 -21.55 -30.98
N ASN A 660 -4.11 -22.88 -30.93
CA ASN A 660 -3.04 -23.68 -30.31
C ASN A 660 -2.92 -23.58 -28.77
N ALA A 661 -4.02 -23.27 -28.06
CA ALA A 661 -4.04 -23.39 -26.60
C ALA A 661 -3.76 -24.84 -26.16
N LYS A 662 -3.11 -25.04 -25.01
CA LYS A 662 -2.73 -26.37 -24.50
C LYS A 662 -2.77 -26.43 -22.99
N SER A 663 -3.29 -27.52 -22.44
CA SER A 663 -3.16 -27.89 -21.03
C SER A 663 -2.64 -29.32 -20.89
N TYR A 664 -1.54 -29.49 -20.17
CA TYR A 664 -0.91 -30.80 -20.01
C TYR A 664 -0.01 -30.91 -18.76
N ASP A 665 0.25 -32.13 -18.31
CA ASP A 665 1.09 -32.43 -17.14
C ASP A 665 0.64 -31.75 -15.82
N ASN A 666 -0.62 -31.30 -15.73
CA ASN A 666 -1.15 -30.65 -14.53
C ASN A 666 -1.65 -31.68 -13.51
N THR A 667 -1.52 -31.40 -12.22
CA THR A 667 -1.94 -32.32 -11.15
C THR A 667 -2.95 -31.64 -10.22
N LEU A 668 -4.10 -32.28 -10.03
CA LEU A 668 -5.07 -31.96 -9.00
C LEU A 668 -5.06 -33.06 -7.93
N TYR A 669 -4.80 -32.67 -6.68
CA TYR A 669 -4.97 -33.51 -5.50
C TYR A 669 -6.13 -33.00 -4.63
N LEU A 670 -7.05 -33.89 -4.28
CA LEU A 670 -8.11 -33.65 -3.30
C LEU A 670 -7.99 -34.73 -2.21
N GLY A 671 -7.86 -34.33 -0.95
CA GLY A 671 -7.75 -35.25 0.18
C GLY A 671 -8.55 -34.81 1.39
N GLY A 672 -8.32 -35.49 2.52
CA GLY A 672 -8.86 -35.16 3.85
C GLY A 672 -10.36 -34.92 3.84
N GLU A 673 -10.82 -33.86 4.51
CA GLU A 673 -12.24 -33.51 4.56
C GLU A 673 -12.68 -32.75 3.30
N PHE A 674 -13.67 -33.28 2.57
CA PHE A 674 -14.28 -32.61 1.42
C PHE A 674 -15.78 -32.46 1.67
N ASN A 675 -16.16 -31.32 2.24
CA ASN A 675 -17.51 -31.05 2.70
C ASN A 675 -18.15 -29.90 1.91
N THR A 676 -19.37 -30.13 1.42
CA THR A 676 -20.22 -29.08 0.84
C THR A 676 -21.56 -29.07 1.55
N PHE A 677 -22.17 -27.89 1.69
CA PHE A 677 -23.52 -27.75 2.26
C PHE A 677 -24.57 -28.56 1.49
N GLU A 678 -25.65 -28.95 2.15
CA GLU A 678 -26.73 -29.72 1.53
C GLU A 678 -27.28 -29.00 0.29
N ASN A 679 -27.33 -29.70 -0.86
CA ASN A 679 -27.70 -29.17 -2.18
C ASN A 679 -26.70 -28.20 -2.85
N THR A 680 -25.58 -27.85 -2.19
CA THR A 680 -24.46 -27.17 -2.84
C THR A 680 -23.52 -28.21 -3.46
N LEU A 681 -23.23 -28.06 -4.75
CA LEU A 681 -22.40 -28.99 -5.50
C LEU A 681 -21.30 -28.23 -6.24
N VAL A 682 -20.08 -28.79 -6.27
CA VAL A 682 -19.00 -28.26 -7.08
C VAL A 682 -19.40 -28.34 -8.56
N ASP A 683 -19.39 -27.22 -9.28
CA ASP A 683 -19.79 -27.20 -10.68
C ASP A 683 -18.78 -27.93 -11.57
N ALA A 684 -17.48 -27.75 -11.30
CA ALA A 684 -16.44 -28.41 -12.08
C ALA A 684 -15.23 -28.84 -11.24
N ILE A 685 -14.86 -30.12 -11.37
CA ILE A 685 -13.53 -30.65 -11.06
C ILE A 685 -12.90 -31.02 -12.39
N SER A 686 -11.96 -30.21 -12.90
CA SER A 686 -11.45 -30.42 -14.25
C SER A 686 -9.94 -30.32 -14.31
N GLY A 687 -9.29 -31.11 -15.17
CA GLY A 687 -7.87 -30.93 -15.47
C GLY A 687 -7.60 -29.61 -16.18
N ALA A 688 -8.56 -29.17 -17.01
CA ALA A 688 -8.55 -27.91 -17.73
C ALA A 688 -9.94 -27.29 -17.81
N LEU A 689 -10.04 -25.99 -17.49
CA LEU A 689 -11.20 -25.15 -17.74
C LEU A 689 -10.95 -24.21 -18.93
N MET A 690 -11.98 -23.47 -19.35
CA MET A 690 -11.83 -22.31 -20.22
C MET A 690 -12.11 -21.06 -19.43
N TYR A 691 -11.40 -19.98 -19.74
CA TYR A 691 -11.67 -18.68 -19.16
C TYR A 691 -11.75 -17.58 -20.21
N SER A 692 -12.52 -16.55 -19.89
CA SER A 692 -12.48 -15.26 -20.56
C SER A 692 -12.31 -14.14 -19.52
N GLU A 693 -11.54 -13.12 -19.89
CA GLU A 693 -11.43 -11.90 -19.09
C GLU A 693 -12.48 -10.90 -19.56
N ASP A 694 -13.38 -10.52 -18.66
CA ASP A 694 -14.17 -9.29 -18.75
C ASP A 694 -13.53 -8.26 -17.80
N ALA A 695 -13.72 -6.97 -18.03
CA ALA A 695 -12.94 -5.86 -17.44
C ALA A 695 -12.71 -5.91 -15.91
N LEU A 696 -13.48 -6.73 -15.16
CA LEU A 696 -13.36 -6.93 -13.72
C LEU A 696 -13.46 -8.40 -13.24
N LYS A 697 -13.67 -9.39 -14.12
CA LYS A 697 -13.99 -10.78 -13.73
C LYS A 697 -13.43 -11.83 -14.68
N VAL A 698 -12.91 -12.92 -14.11
CA VAL A 698 -12.64 -14.16 -14.84
C VAL A 698 -13.95 -14.93 -14.92
N LYS A 699 -14.45 -15.16 -16.14
CA LYS A 699 -15.60 -16.04 -16.38
C LYS A 699 -15.09 -17.42 -16.77
N LEU A 700 -15.53 -18.45 -16.06
CA LEU A 700 -15.11 -19.82 -16.28
C LEU A 700 -16.19 -20.62 -17.00
N ASN A 701 -15.73 -21.50 -17.88
CA ASN A 701 -16.55 -22.49 -18.57
C ASN A 701 -15.78 -23.81 -18.63
N ILE A 702 -16.48 -24.89 -18.99
CA ILE A 702 -15.88 -26.21 -19.13
C ILE A 702 -15.15 -26.30 -20.47
N ALA A 703 -13.90 -26.76 -20.47
CA ALA A 703 -13.19 -27.03 -21.71
C ALA A 703 -13.72 -28.31 -22.38
N PRO A 704 -13.84 -28.33 -23.72
CA PRO A 704 -14.22 -29.54 -24.45
C PRO A 704 -13.19 -30.64 -24.19
N SER A 705 -13.64 -31.90 -24.18
CA SER A 705 -12.75 -33.05 -24.03
C SER A 705 -11.89 -33.22 -25.28
N LEU A 706 -10.69 -32.63 -25.27
CA LEU A 706 -9.69 -32.72 -26.33
C LEU A 706 -8.35 -33.19 -25.75
N GLN A 707 -7.61 -33.98 -26.53
CA GLN A 707 -6.30 -34.51 -26.12
C GLN A 707 -5.33 -33.38 -25.71
N GLU A 708 -5.37 -32.25 -26.42
CA GLU A 708 -4.54 -31.06 -26.18
C GLU A 708 -4.79 -30.40 -24.82
N PHE A 709 -5.92 -30.69 -24.17
CA PHE A 709 -6.34 -30.13 -22.89
C PHE A 709 -6.31 -31.14 -21.74
N SER A 710 -5.92 -32.38 -22.02
CA SER A 710 -5.99 -33.50 -21.06
C SER A 710 -4.70 -34.30 -20.95
N LYS A 711 -3.78 -34.17 -21.91
CA LYS A 711 -2.53 -34.94 -21.96
C LYS A 711 -1.78 -34.89 -20.62
N ASN A 712 -1.54 -36.05 -20.02
CA ASN A 712 -0.90 -36.27 -18.74
C ASN A 712 -1.50 -35.48 -17.54
N ASN A 713 -2.67 -34.85 -17.70
CA ASN A 713 -3.36 -34.23 -16.57
C ASN A 713 -3.84 -35.32 -15.62
N ARG A 714 -3.63 -35.12 -14.32
CA ARG A 714 -3.85 -36.12 -13.28
C ARG A 714 -4.81 -35.64 -12.22
N LEU A 715 -5.75 -36.51 -11.86
CA LEU A 715 -6.56 -36.41 -10.65
C LEU A 715 -6.10 -37.44 -9.62
N ILE A 716 -5.75 -36.99 -8.42
CA ILE A 716 -5.45 -37.83 -7.26
C ILE A 716 -6.51 -37.56 -6.19
N LEU A 717 -7.23 -38.60 -5.79
CA LEU A 717 -8.26 -38.53 -4.75
C LEU A 717 -7.84 -39.37 -3.54
N ASP A 718 -7.66 -38.71 -2.41
CA ASP A 718 -7.50 -39.27 -1.05
C ASP A 718 -8.74 -38.92 -0.20
N THR A 719 -9.89 -38.79 -0.86
CA THR A 719 -11.22 -38.49 -0.29
C THR A 719 -12.31 -38.79 -1.31
N ASN A 720 -13.57 -38.83 -0.89
CA ASN A 720 -14.71 -38.91 -1.81
C ASN A 720 -15.01 -37.51 -2.39
N ALA A 721 -15.18 -37.40 -3.70
CA ALA A 721 -15.47 -36.13 -4.38
C ALA A 721 -16.75 -36.22 -5.23
N LYS A 722 -17.58 -35.18 -5.15
CA LYS A 722 -18.82 -35.06 -5.93
C LYS A 722 -18.83 -33.73 -6.67
N ALA A 723 -19.13 -33.76 -7.96
CA ALA A 723 -19.27 -32.57 -8.78
C ALA A 723 -20.38 -32.72 -9.81
N LYS A 724 -20.90 -31.60 -10.35
CA LYS A 724 -21.74 -31.64 -11.54
C LYS A 724 -20.95 -32.24 -12.69
N MET A 725 -19.70 -31.81 -12.86
CA MET A 725 -18.89 -32.16 -14.02
C MET A 725 -17.46 -32.54 -13.64
N VAL A 726 -16.96 -33.60 -14.27
CA VAL A 726 -15.56 -34.04 -14.18
C VAL A 726 -15.02 -34.31 -15.57
N ASN A 727 -13.93 -33.63 -15.98
CA ASN A 727 -13.39 -33.75 -17.34
C ASN A 727 -11.90 -33.39 -17.44
N ASN A 728 -11.30 -33.64 -18.60
CA ASN A 728 -9.95 -33.24 -19.00
C ASN A 728 -8.81 -33.82 -18.15
N PHE A 729 -9.02 -35.00 -17.58
CA PHE A 729 -7.96 -35.80 -16.96
C PHE A 729 -7.60 -36.98 -17.87
N GLU A 730 -6.32 -37.35 -17.88
CA GLU A 730 -5.82 -38.57 -18.52
C GLU A 730 -5.55 -39.66 -17.47
N HIS A 731 -5.05 -39.28 -16.30
CA HIS A 731 -4.73 -40.22 -15.22
C HIS A 731 -5.62 -40.03 -14.00
N PHE A 732 -6.05 -41.14 -13.40
CA PHE A 732 -6.84 -41.18 -12.17
C PHE A 732 -6.13 -42.03 -11.11
N THR A 733 -5.96 -41.49 -9.91
CA THR A 733 -5.38 -42.20 -8.77
C THR A 733 -6.32 -42.10 -7.59
N PHE A 734 -6.65 -43.25 -7.01
CA PHE A 734 -7.50 -43.36 -5.84
C PHE A 734 -6.68 -43.87 -4.66
N ILE A 735 -6.80 -43.20 -3.54
CA ILE A 735 -6.14 -43.55 -2.29
C ILE A 735 -7.26 -43.82 -1.28
N ILE A 736 -7.29 -45.03 -0.75
CA ILE A 736 -8.30 -45.44 0.24
C ILE A 736 -7.67 -45.57 1.63
N SER A 737 -8.44 -45.12 2.61
CA SER A 737 -8.07 -45.04 4.01
C SER A 737 -9.29 -45.34 4.90
N ASP A 738 -9.10 -45.20 6.21
CA ASP A 738 -10.17 -45.27 7.20
C ASP A 738 -11.23 -44.14 7.06
N MET A 739 -10.88 -43.03 6.42
CA MET A 739 -11.80 -41.93 6.13
C MET A 739 -12.63 -42.15 4.85
N THR A 740 -12.33 -43.18 4.06
CA THR A 740 -13.03 -43.44 2.80
C THR A 740 -14.46 -43.93 3.02
N MET A 741 -15.43 -43.30 2.36
CA MET A 741 -16.83 -43.74 2.35
C MET A 741 -17.05 -44.73 1.19
N PHE A 742 -17.41 -45.96 1.53
CA PHE A 742 -17.63 -47.06 0.56
C PHE A 742 -19.09 -47.26 0.13
N ASP A 743 -20.02 -46.47 0.68
CA ASP A 743 -21.44 -46.49 0.31
C ASP A 743 -21.75 -45.71 -0.98
N SER A 744 -20.77 -44.96 -1.49
CA SER A 744 -20.81 -44.20 -2.72
C SER A 744 -19.51 -44.34 -3.50
N ALA A 745 -19.49 -43.89 -4.76
CA ALA A 745 -18.27 -43.88 -5.55
C ALA A 745 -17.26 -42.87 -4.97
N LEU A 746 -15.97 -43.15 -5.14
CA LEU A 746 -14.90 -42.21 -4.74
C LEU A 746 -14.94 -40.92 -5.57
N LEU A 747 -15.39 -41.01 -6.83
CA LEU A 747 -15.65 -39.88 -7.71
C LEU A 747 -17.06 -40.00 -8.30
N ASP A 748 -17.87 -38.96 -8.13
CA ASP A 748 -19.26 -38.91 -8.60
C ASP A 748 -19.49 -37.65 -9.47
N ALA A 749 -19.92 -37.86 -10.72
CA ALA A 749 -20.26 -36.81 -11.68
C ALA A 749 -21.72 -36.89 -12.13
N ARG A 750 -22.43 -35.76 -12.13
CA ARG A 750 -23.90 -35.74 -12.31
C ARG A 750 -24.41 -35.31 -13.68
N ASP A 751 -23.77 -34.34 -14.31
CA ASP A 751 -24.42 -33.57 -15.39
C ASP A 751 -23.81 -33.84 -16.78
N LEU A 752 -22.60 -34.39 -16.87
CA LEU A 752 -21.97 -34.81 -18.14
C LEU A 752 -21.18 -36.12 -18.00
N ALA A 753 -20.93 -36.75 -19.14
CA ALA A 753 -20.08 -37.94 -19.24
C ALA A 753 -18.60 -37.60 -18.93
N ILE A 754 -17.89 -38.55 -18.32
CA ILE A 754 -16.46 -38.41 -17.99
C ILE A 754 -15.61 -38.90 -19.15
N ASN A 755 -14.56 -38.15 -19.51
CA ASN A 755 -13.61 -38.56 -20.53
C ASN A 755 -12.63 -39.62 -20.02
N LEU A 756 -12.36 -40.64 -20.84
CA LEU A 756 -11.31 -41.64 -20.61
C LEU A 756 -10.33 -41.60 -21.79
N SER A 757 -9.03 -41.60 -21.50
CA SER A 757 -7.96 -41.65 -22.51
C SER A 757 -7.37 -43.05 -22.59
N ARG A 758 -7.11 -43.57 -23.79
CA ARG A 758 -6.39 -44.84 -23.97
C ARG A 758 -4.95 -44.83 -23.43
N GLN A 759 -4.33 -43.66 -23.29
CA GLN A 759 -3.02 -43.49 -22.66
C GLN A 759 -3.10 -43.33 -21.14
N GLY A 760 -4.32 -43.22 -20.62
CA GLY A 760 -4.60 -43.02 -19.21
C GLY A 760 -4.18 -44.19 -18.34
N ILE A 761 -4.15 -43.93 -17.03
CA ILE A 761 -3.82 -44.93 -16.02
C ILE A 761 -4.81 -44.75 -14.88
N LEU A 762 -5.33 -45.86 -14.39
CA LEU A 762 -6.12 -45.90 -13.16
C LEU A 762 -5.28 -46.64 -12.12
N GLN A 763 -4.97 -45.99 -11.00
CA GLN A 763 -4.24 -46.59 -9.88
C GLN A 763 -5.07 -46.57 -8.59
N LEU A 764 -4.89 -47.59 -7.76
CA LEU A 764 -5.53 -47.72 -6.45
C LEU A 764 -4.48 -48.06 -5.38
N PHE A 765 -4.43 -47.25 -4.33
CA PHE A 765 -3.51 -47.41 -3.20
C PHE A 765 -4.26 -47.50 -1.88
N ALA A 766 -3.77 -48.33 -0.96
CA ALA A 766 -4.11 -48.27 0.45
C ALA A 766 -3.14 -47.33 1.17
N LYS A 767 -3.67 -46.45 2.00
CA LYS A 767 -2.89 -45.51 2.81
C LYS A 767 -2.70 -46.02 4.23
N ASP A 768 -1.49 -45.84 4.75
CA ASP A 768 -1.12 -46.02 6.17
C ASP A 768 -1.50 -47.40 6.76
N GLY A 769 -1.44 -48.44 5.93
CA GLY A 769 -1.70 -49.82 6.32
C GLY A 769 -3.19 -50.20 6.38
N PHE A 770 -4.06 -49.39 5.77
CA PHE A 770 -5.47 -49.72 5.59
C PHE A 770 -5.64 -51.08 4.87
N LYS A 771 -6.50 -51.95 5.41
CA LYS A 771 -6.68 -53.31 4.89
C LYS A 771 -8.01 -53.42 4.15
N VAL A 772 -7.92 -53.85 2.90
CA VAL A 772 -9.06 -54.13 2.03
C VAL A 772 -9.29 -55.64 1.94
N LYS A 773 -10.54 -56.08 1.89
CA LYS A 773 -10.83 -57.53 1.81
C LYS A 773 -10.72 -58.02 0.37
N LYS A 774 -10.12 -59.19 0.20
CA LYS A 774 -10.16 -59.89 -1.08
C LYS A 774 -11.61 -60.18 -1.50
N GLY A 775 -11.93 -59.93 -2.76
CA GLY A 775 -13.28 -60.06 -3.32
C GLY A 775 -14.20 -58.87 -3.04
N GLU A 776 -13.73 -57.85 -2.31
CA GLU A 776 -14.45 -56.61 -2.11
C GLU A 776 -14.55 -55.84 -3.45
N LYS A 777 -15.71 -55.21 -3.67
CA LYS A 777 -16.00 -54.45 -4.88
C LYS A 777 -16.19 -52.99 -4.51
N ILE A 778 -15.25 -52.15 -4.94
CA ILE A 778 -15.21 -50.72 -4.61
C ILE A 778 -15.67 -49.93 -5.83
N ALA A 779 -16.64 -49.04 -5.66
CA ALA A 779 -17.06 -48.10 -6.70
C ALA A 779 -16.01 -46.98 -6.80
N LEU A 780 -15.30 -46.90 -7.93
CA LEU A 780 -14.26 -45.90 -8.11
C LEU A 780 -14.82 -44.62 -8.72
N ILE A 781 -15.51 -44.75 -9.86
CA ILE A 781 -16.04 -43.62 -10.62
C ILE A 781 -17.48 -43.92 -10.98
N HIS A 782 -18.38 -42.98 -10.67
CA HIS A 782 -19.77 -42.96 -11.11
C HIS A 782 -20.03 -41.73 -11.98
N SER A 783 -20.75 -41.93 -13.08
CA SER A 783 -21.21 -40.88 -13.97
C SER A 783 -22.64 -41.16 -14.41
N ASN A 784 -23.57 -40.25 -14.09
CA ASN A 784 -24.98 -40.36 -14.51
C ASN A 784 -25.15 -40.46 -16.03
N HIS A 785 -24.18 -39.93 -16.79
CA HIS A 785 -24.21 -39.88 -18.25
C HIS A 785 -23.17 -40.83 -18.89
N GLY A 786 -22.55 -41.72 -18.11
CA GLY A 786 -21.55 -42.67 -18.59
C GLY A 786 -20.21 -42.03 -18.95
N PHE A 787 -19.51 -42.61 -19.93
CA PHE A 787 -18.13 -42.27 -20.27
C PHE A 787 -17.96 -42.03 -21.77
N VAL A 788 -17.03 -41.14 -22.13
CA VAL A 788 -16.64 -40.83 -23.51
C VAL A 788 -15.14 -41.06 -23.71
N ASP A 789 -14.71 -41.32 -24.95
CA ASP A 789 -13.30 -41.42 -25.32
C ASP A 789 -12.63 -40.04 -25.51
N GLU A 790 -11.33 -40.03 -25.79
CA GLU A 790 -10.54 -38.82 -26.04
C GLU A 790 -11.03 -37.94 -27.22
N ASN A 791 -11.95 -38.44 -28.04
CA ASN A 791 -12.57 -37.72 -29.17
C ASN A 791 -14.03 -37.34 -28.87
N GLY A 792 -14.52 -37.61 -27.66
CA GLY A 792 -15.90 -37.32 -27.24
C GLY A 792 -16.94 -38.36 -27.67
N ASN A 793 -16.54 -39.54 -28.16
CA ASN A 793 -17.50 -40.60 -28.50
C ASN A 793 -17.88 -41.43 -27.27
N PHE A 794 -19.16 -41.74 -27.10
CA PHE A 794 -19.62 -42.59 -25.99
C PHE A 794 -19.01 -44.00 -26.01
N ILE A 795 -18.62 -44.46 -24.83
CA ILE A 795 -18.18 -45.82 -24.56
C ILE A 795 -19.41 -46.60 -24.06
N ASP A 796 -20.05 -47.32 -24.97
CA ASP A 796 -21.42 -47.84 -24.83
C ASP A 796 -21.49 -49.39 -24.86
N SER A 797 -20.36 -50.07 -24.73
CA SER A 797 -20.33 -51.54 -24.70
C SER A 797 -19.23 -52.11 -23.81
N GLU A 798 -19.50 -53.27 -23.21
CA GLU A 798 -18.56 -53.97 -22.35
C GLU A 798 -17.24 -54.31 -23.06
N LEU A 799 -17.27 -54.61 -24.36
CA LEU A 799 -16.07 -54.88 -25.17
C LEU A 799 -15.17 -53.65 -25.27
N LYS A 800 -15.74 -52.46 -25.48
CA LYS A 800 -14.98 -51.20 -25.51
C LYS A 800 -14.34 -50.93 -24.14
N PHE A 801 -15.08 -51.09 -23.04
CA PHE A 801 -14.53 -50.93 -21.69
C PHE A 801 -13.39 -51.92 -21.39
N LYS A 802 -13.53 -53.19 -21.77
CA LYS A 802 -12.46 -54.20 -21.60
C LYS A 802 -11.17 -53.80 -22.31
N ASP A 803 -11.28 -53.16 -23.48
CA ASP A 803 -10.12 -52.64 -24.20
C ASP A 803 -9.45 -51.49 -23.44
N PHE A 804 -10.21 -50.50 -22.94
CA PHE A 804 -9.69 -49.42 -22.08
C PHE A 804 -9.00 -49.98 -20.82
N PHE A 805 -9.66 -50.90 -20.10
CA PHE A 805 -9.10 -51.49 -18.88
C PHE A 805 -7.81 -52.28 -19.14
N LYS A 806 -7.70 -52.94 -20.31
CA LYS A 806 -6.48 -53.59 -20.75
C LYS A 806 -5.36 -52.56 -21.00
N GLN A 807 -5.67 -51.42 -21.62
CA GLN A 807 -4.69 -50.35 -21.82
C GLN A 807 -4.21 -49.77 -20.49
N PHE A 808 -5.14 -49.42 -19.58
CA PHE A 808 -4.80 -48.89 -18.24
C PHE A 808 -3.82 -49.78 -17.48
N LYS A 809 -3.97 -51.11 -17.58
CA LYS A 809 -3.08 -52.09 -16.94
C LYS A 809 -1.69 -52.16 -17.58
N ASN A 810 -1.58 -51.88 -18.87
CA ASN A 810 -0.32 -51.98 -19.62
C ASN A 810 0.47 -50.66 -19.64
N ASN A 811 -0.23 -49.54 -19.50
CA ASN A 811 0.37 -48.21 -19.46
C ASN A 811 1.25 -48.08 -18.21
N LYS A 812 2.41 -47.44 -18.37
CA LYS A 812 3.38 -47.22 -17.30
C LYS A 812 3.40 -45.76 -16.89
N ASP A 813 3.44 -45.53 -15.59
CA ASP A 813 3.56 -44.21 -14.99
C ASP A 813 4.87 -44.10 -14.20
N ASN A 814 5.52 -42.95 -14.30
CA ASN A 814 6.71 -42.64 -13.51
C ASN A 814 6.43 -41.54 -12.47
N PHE A 815 5.16 -41.22 -12.21
CA PHE A 815 4.80 -40.23 -11.19
C PHE A 815 5.31 -40.64 -9.80
N ASP A 816 6.05 -39.75 -9.15
CA ASP A 816 6.67 -40.00 -7.85
C ASP A 816 5.75 -39.56 -6.70
N TYR A 817 4.82 -40.43 -6.33
CA TYR A 817 3.90 -40.20 -5.21
C TYR A 817 4.61 -39.98 -3.87
N LYS A 818 5.80 -40.53 -3.68
CA LYS A 818 6.54 -40.44 -2.41
C LYS A 818 7.06 -39.02 -2.16
N ASN A 819 7.41 -38.30 -3.22
CA ASN A 819 7.92 -36.94 -3.16
C ASN A 819 6.85 -35.86 -3.42
N PHE A 820 5.62 -36.24 -3.78
CA PHE A 820 4.51 -35.31 -3.90
C PHE A 820 4.16 -34.70 -2.54
N GLN A 821 4.18 -33.36 -2.43
CA GLN A 821 4.17 -32.65 -1.15
C GLN A 821 3.03 -33.07 -0.20
N SER A 822 1.82 -33.27 -0.71
CA SER A 822 0.65 -33.62 0.12
C SER A 822 0.56 -35.10 0.49
N LEU A 823 1.38 -35.94 -0.12
CA LEU A 823 1.50 -37.37 0.19
C LEU A 823 2.82 -37.71 0.88
N LYS A 824 3.71 -36.74 1.02
CA LYS A 824 5.03 -36.92 1.59
C LYS A 824 4.92 -37.42 3.03
N GLY A 825 5.48 -38.60 3.28
CA GLY A 825 5.46 -39.26 4.58
C GLY A 825 4.34 -40.30 4.75
N ASN A 826 3.33 -40.30 3.88
CA ASN A 826 2.30 -41.35 3.90
C ASN A 826 2.85 -42.67 3.37
N LYS A 827 2.42 -43.79 3.95
CA LYS A 827 2.75 -45.11 3.43
C LYS A 827 1.69 -45.53 2.41
N LEU A 828 2.04 -45.50 1.13
CA LEU A 828 1.14 -45.91 0.05
C LEU A 828 1.48 -47.34 -0.42
N GLU A 829 0.52 -48.24 -0.33
CA GLU A 829 0.64 -49.64 -0.76
C GLU A 829 -0.27 -49.87 -1.99
N SER A 830 0.30 -50.33 -3.10
CA SER A 830 -0.48 -50.61 -4.30
C SER A 830 -1.40 -51.80 -4.07
N ILE A 831 -2.68 -51.65 -4.41
CA ILE A 831 -3.68 -52.71 -4.30
C ILE A 831 -3.75 -53.48 -5.62
N ASN A 832 -3.88 -54.81 -5.53
CA ASN A 832 -4.13 -55.66 -6.69
C ASN A 832 -5.65 -55.77 -6.95
N TYR A 833 -6.10 -55.37 -8.14
CA TYR A 833 -7.52 -55.37 -8.51
C TYR A 833 -7.73 -55.66 -10.00
N GLU A 834 -8.97 -55.99 -10.35
CA GLU A 834 -9.48 -55.96 -11.72
C GLU A 834 -10.57 -54.90 -11.86
N LEU A 835 -10.62 -54.25 -13.02
CA LEU A 835 -11.64 -53.25 -13.32
C LEU A 835 -12.88 -53.91 -13.95
N GLU A 836 -14.06 -53.49 -13.50
CA GLU A 836 -15.36 -53.91 -14.02
C GLU A 836 -16.24 -52.68 -14.29
N ILE A 837 -17.15 -52.79 -15.25
CA ILE A 837 -18.17 -51.76 -15.54
C ILE A 837 -19.55 -52.27 -15.10
N SER A 838 -20.42 -51.38 -14.62
CA SER A 838 -21.83 -51.69 -14.37
C SER A 838 -22.59 -52.04 -15.65
N LYS A 839 -23.74 -52.71 -15.50
CA LYS A 839 -24.58 -53.14 -16.63
C LYS A 839 -25.16 -51.98 -17.45
N ASP A 840 -25.39 -50.85 -16.80
CA ASP A 840 -25.87 -49.59 -17.38
C ASP A 840 -24.73 -48.68 -17.86
N PHE A 841 -23.47 -49.12 -17.75
CA PHE A 841 -22.27 -48.39 -18.20
C PHE A 841 -22.01 -47.06 -17.49
N THR A 842 -22.55 -46.85 -16.30
CA THR A 842 -22.44 -45.62 -15.50
C THR A 842 -21.37 -45.69 -14.41
N THR A 843 -20.94 -46.88 -13.98
CA THR A 843 -20.06 -47.04 -12.82
C THR A 843 -18.90 -47.99 -13.06
N ILE A 844 -17.67 -47.50 -12.86
CA ILE A 844 -16.44 -48.31 -12.89
C ILE A 844 -16.10 -48.77 -11.47
N TYR A 845 -15.88 -50.07 -11.31
CA TYR A 845 -15.53 -50.72 -10.05
C TYR A 845 -14.13 -51.31 -10.07
N ALA A 846 -13.49 -51.39 -8.90
CA ALA A 846 -12.35 -52.24 -8.63
C ALA A 846 -12.77 -53.47 -7.82
N LEU A 847 -12.54 -54.67 -8.35
CA LEU A 847 -12.68 -55.95 -7.66
C LEU A 847 -11.32 -56.37 -7.08
N ILE A 848 -11.19 -56.40 -5.76
CA ILE A 848 -9.94 -56.67 -5.06
C ILE A 848 -9.55 -58.16 -5.17
N LYS A 849 -8.27 -58.44 -5.46
CA LYS A 849 -7.76 -59.79 -5.78
C LYS A 849 -6.99 -60.49 -4.69
#